data_AF-A0A9Q3UP08-F1
#
_entry.id   AF-A0A9Q3UP08-F1
#
_cell.length_a   1.000
_cell.length_b   1.000
_cell.length_c   1.000
_cell.angle_alpha   90.00
_cell.angle_beta   90.00
_cell.angle_gamma   90.00
#
_symmetry.space_group_name_H-M   'P 1'
#
loop_
_entity.id
_entity.type
_entity.pdbx_description
1 polymer ?
#
loop_
_entity_poly.entity_id
_entity_poly.type
_entity_poly.pdbx_seq_one_letter_code
_entity_poly.pdbx_strand_id
1 'polypeptide(L)'
;MKIEKIQALRGPNIWSIRRKKLIQMRLDLEEMEDFPTNKIEGFRERIEHLIPSLISHRCSEGTRGGFFHRIETGTWMGHVIEHIALEIQTLAGMDTGFGRTRETKSPGVYNVVFDYIEENAGIYAAEQAVEIALALIEDKEYDINACIRKLKEIRERVRLGPSTGSIVEEAVSRKIPWIRLGSNSLVQLGYGVNQQRFQATITGNTSSIAVDIACNKELTKRMLHDAAIPVPMGDLIVDEEDLQRVIKKIGYPIVIKPLDGNHGKGSSINVNDWVSSVTGLEHAQKYSKKVIVEKYITGYDFRVLVINNKMVAAARRVPAHVVGDGESNLEKLIEKENRDPRRGYGHENVLTEITIDKDTLELLEKLQYTLETVPQKGEIVYLKSTANLSTGGTSIDVTDMVHPENITMAERISKIIGLDVCGIDIMAENLTQPLKESGGAIIEVNAAPGFRMHLAPSEGLPRNVAAPVVDMLYPQGKPFTIPIIAVTGTNGKTTTTRLISHIVKSNGYRVGFTTSDGIYIQNTMLTKGDTTGPISAEFILKDPTVEFAVLETARGGILRSGLGFGQCDIGVLTNIKEDHLGMNDIHNLKDLTKVKRVVLDSVKKSGWSVLNAEDEYSMRIINDLPSNVAIFSLDENNEYIRKFAKEGRTTCVYEEGYVTIKKGDWKIRIGKVKDFPITMEGKAKFMIDNVLAASLACYLYGFGIEDISNSLRTFIPSAQLTPGRLNVFKFKNFKVLIDFAHNPSGYEAIEDYLKNVESTKKIGIISGVGDRRDEDIRLCGKIAGRMFDHIIIRNEKHLRGRTEEEINGLIIDGMQSSGKDVSYETIPKEIDALKHAMGMAEDGTFITALSDVISNAIDLVQDYQARELLEDDRI
;
A
#
# COMPACT_ATOMS: atom_id res chain seq x y z
N MET A 1 -1.84 30.97 -12.20
CA MET A 1 -1.25 29.79 -11.53
C MET A 1 -1.73 28.53 -12.23
N LYS A 2 -0.84 27.55 -12.45
CA LYS A 2 -1.13 26.34 -13.21
C LYS A 2 -0.62 25.08 -12.50
N ILE A 3 -1.49 24.10 -12.33
CA ILE A 3 -1.12 22.77 -11.83
C ILE A 3 -0.48 21.99 -12.98
N GLU A 4 0.83 21.71 -12.88
CA GLU A 4 1.52 20.89 -13.87
C GLU A 4 1.29 19.40 -13.64
N LYS A 5 1.21 18.98 -12.36
CA LYS A 5 1.08 17.58 -11.99
C LYS A 5 0.60 17.42 -10.55
N ILE A 6 -0.28 16.46 -10.32
CA ILE A 6 -0.62 15.95 -8.98
C ILE A 6 -0.23 14.47 -8.92
N GLN A 7 0.42 14.05 -7.85
CA GLN A 7 0.74 12.64 -7.60
C GLN A 7 0.57 12.27 -6.13
N ALA A 8 0.05 11.07 -5.88
CA ALA A 8 -0.07 10.49 -4.55
C ALA A 8 1.10 9.54 -4.25
N LEU A 9 1.75 9.76 -3.11
CA LEU A 9 2.81 8.93 -2.54
C LEU A 9 2.21 8.02 -1.47
N ARG A 10 2.50 6.71 -1.52
CA ARG A 10 1.81 5.64 -0.74
C ARG A 10 2.73 4.87 0.24
N GLY A 11 3.97 5.31 0.39
CA GLY A 11 4.96 4.69 1.27
C GLY A 11 6.07 5.68 1.65
N PRO A 12 7.16 5.20 2.29
CA PRO A 12 8.37 5.99 2.47
C PRO A 12 8.79 6.66 1.16
N ASN A 13 9.11 7.95 1.21
CA ASN A 13 9.33 8.76 0.03
C ASN A 13 10.38 9.86 0.31
N ILE A 14 10.71 10.65 -0.72
CA ILE A 14 11.77 11.67 -0.67
C ILE A 14 11.49 12.82 0.32
N TRP A 15 10.22 13.01 0.71
CA TRP A 15 9.79 14.08 1.61
C TRP A 15 9.76 13.61 3.07
N SER A 16 9.36 12.36 3.28
CA SER A 16 9.30 11.74 4.59
C SER A 16 9.36 10.21 4.53
N ILE A 17 10.12 9.63 5.45
CA ILE A 17 10.14 8.18 5.69
C ILE A 17 8.99 7.78 6.63
N ARG A 18 8.57 8.69 7.51
CA ARG A 18 7.52 8.44 8.51
C ARG A 18 6.12 8.71 7.97
N ARG A 19 5.94 9.82 7.23
CA ARG A 19 4.66 10.20 6.60
C ARG A 19 4.58 9.53 5.23
N LYS A 20 3.80 8.46 5.16
CA LYS A 20 3.72 7.57 3.99
C LYS A 20 2.67 7.98 2.97
N LYS A 21 1.65 8.73 3.39
CA LYS A 21 0.54 9.21 2.56
C LYS A 21 0.69 10.70 2.34
N LEU A 22 1.27 11.09 1.22
CA LEU A 22 1.48 12.49 0.85
C LEU A 22 0.98 12.76 -0.56
N ILE A 23 0.33 13.90 -0.76
CA ILE A 23 0.12 14.48 -2.09
C ILE A 23 1.33 15.35 -2.40
N GLN A 24 1.85 15.23 -3.62
CA GLN A 24 2.80 16.17 -4.19
C GLN A 24 2.16 16.81 -5.42
N MET A 25 1.97 18.12 -5.35
CA MET A 25 1.49 18.95 -6.44
C MET A 25 2.64 19.81 -6.96
N ARG A 26 2.90 19.72 -8.27
CA ARG A 26 3.81 20.61 -8.98
C ARG A 26 3.00 21.78 -9.52
N LEU A 27 3.30 22.97 -9.02
CA LEU A 27 2.52 24.19 -9.23
C LEU A 27 3.41 25.28 -9.81
N ASP A 28 3.08 25.75 -11.00
CA ASP A 28 3.65 26.95 -11.60
C ASP A 28 2.85 28.17 -11.12
N LEU A 29 3.51 29.11 -10.45
CA LEU A 29 2.85 30.32 -9.96
C LEU A 29 2.54 31.31 -11.09
N GLU A 30 3.20 31.17 -12.25
CA GLU A 30 3.13 32.12 -13.37
C GLU A 30 3.37 33.56 -12.86
N GLU A 31 2.50 34.50 -13.19
CA GLU A 31 2.61 35.90 -12.75
C GLU A 31 2.61 36.04 -11.21
N MET A 32 2.02 35.09 -10.47
CA MET A 32 1.93 35.17 -9.01
C MET A 32 3.27 34.99 -8.29
N GLU A 33 4.34 34.61 -8.99
CA GLU A 33 5.69 34.59 -8.42
C GLU A 33 6.14 36.00 -7.99
N ASP A 34 5.75 37.04 -8.73
CA ASP A 34 6.11 38.43 -8.45
C ASP A 34 5.18 39.12 -7.43
N PHE A 35 4.09 38.45 -7.07
CA PHE A 35 3.03 38.93 -6.17
C PHE A 35 2.90 38.04 -4.91
N PRO A 36 3.86 38.08 -3.97
CA PRO A 36 3.67 37.48 -2.65
C PRO A 36 2.46 38.11 -1.94
N THR A 37 1.91 37.39 -0.96
CA THR A 37 0.64 37.74 -0.28
C THR A 37 0.53 39.20 0.17
N ASN A 38 1.62 39.84 0.60
CA ASN A 38 1.63 41.22 1.08
C ASN A 38 1.53 42.28 -0.03
N LYS A 39 1.69 41.90 -1.31
CA LYS A 39 1.45 42.76 -2.47
C LYS A 39 0.02 42.64 -3.01
N ILE A 40 -0.78 41.72 -2.47
CA ILE A 40 -2.15 41.48 -2.91
C ILE A 40 -3.07 42.18 -1.91
N GLU A 41 -3.67 43.28 -2.35
CA GLU A 41 -4.53 44.11 -1.50
C GLU A 41 -5.71 43.30 -0.93
N GLY A 42 -5.93 43.39 0.38
CA GLY A 42 -7.01 42.73 1.10
C GLY A 42 -6.89 41.20 1.24
N PHE A 43 -5.79 40.58 0.80
CA PHE A 43 -5.68 39.11 0.77
C PHE A 43 -5.79 38.49 2.17
N ARG A 44 -5.14 39.11 3.17
CA ARG A 44 -5.16 38.63 4.56
C ARG A 44 -6.57 38.61 5.12
N GLU A 45 -7.29 39.72 4.96
CA GLU A 45 -8.64 39.88 5.49
C GLU A 45 -9.60 38.88 4.84
N ARG A 46 -9.47 38.67 3.53
CA ARG A 46 -10.29 37.70 2.79
C ARG A 46 -10.05 36.26 3.23
N ILE A 47 -8.79 35.83 3.39
CA ILE A 47 -8.51 34.44 3.83
C ILE A 47 -8.88 34.20 5.29
N GLU A 48 -8.67 35.19 6.16
CA GLU A 48 -9.08 35.13 7.57
C GLU A 48 -10.61 35.07 7.71
N HIS A 49 -11.34 35.79 6.86
CA HIS A 49 -12.80 35.72 6.81
C HIS A 49 -13.30 34.37 6.26
N LEU A 50 -12.69 33.86 5.19
CA LEU A 50 -13.12 32.62 4.53
C LEU A 50 -12.81 31.38 5.38
N ILE A 51 -11.62 31.32 6.00
CA ILE A 51 -11.14 30.16 6.77
C ILE A 51 -10.49 30.62 8.09
N PRO A 52 -11.29 31.09 9.06
CA PRO A 52 -10.78 31.68 10.31
C PRO A 52 -9.99 30.70 11.18
N SER A 53 -10.23 29.39 11.04
CA SER A 53 -9.54 28.32 11.77
C SER A 53 -8.04 28.19 11.43
N LEU A 54 -7.59 28.77 10.30
CA LEU A 54 -6.17 28.88 9.95
C LEU A 54 -5.34 29.63 11.01
N ILE A 55 -5.97 30.39 11.91
CA ILE A 55 -5.30 30.99 13.09
C ILE A 55 -4.56 29.95 13.94
N SER A 56 -5.00 28.69 13.91
CA SER A 56 -4.35 27.60 14.65
C SER A 56 -3.03 27.15 14.02
N HIS A 57 -2.79 27.45 12.74
CA HIS A 57 -1.61 27.02 12.01
C HIS A 57 -0.38 27.82 12.45
N ARG A 58 0.66 27.08 12.85
CA ARG A 58 1.89 27.65 13.41
C ARG A 58 2.97 27.95 12.39
N CYS A 59 3.02 27.19 11.29
CA CYS A 59 4.06 27.30 10.26
C CYS A 59 5.49 27.27 10.87
N SER A 60 6.46 27.93 10.23
CA SER A 60 7.85 28.09 10.68
C SER A 60 7.99 28.89 11.97
N GLU A 61 7.02 29.77 12.27
CA GLU A 61 7.04 30.63 13.47
C GLU A 61 6.78 29.86 14.77
N GLY A 62 6.23 28.64 14.69
CA GLY A 62 6.04 27.75 15.84
C GLY A 62 5.00 28.23 16.87
N THR A 63 4.30 29.34 16.60
CA THR A 63 3.32 29.99 17.48
C THR A 63 1.95 30.08 16.82
N ARG A 64 0.88 30.13 17.63
CA ARG A 64 -0.50 30.31 17.12
C ARG A 64 -0.59 31.61 16.33
N GLY A 65 -1.22 31.58 15.15
CA GLY A 65 -1.31 32.72 14.23
C GLY A 65 -0.06 32.94 13.37
N GLY A 66 0.95 32.08 13.49
CA GLY A 66 2.19 32.16 12.71
C GLY A 66 1.95 32.16 11.20
N PHE A 67 0.95 31.42 10.71
CA PHE A 67 0.60 31.44 9.29
C PHE A 67 0.06 32.81 8.82
N PHE A 68 -0.86 33.44 9.55
CA PHE A 68 -1.35 34.77 9.21
C PHE A 68 -0.26 35.83 9.30
N HIS A 69 0.64 35.71 10.27
CA HIS A 69 1.84 36.56 10.32
C HIS A 69 2.68 36.42 9.04
N ARG A 70 2.91 35.20 8.55
CA ARG A 70 3.63 34.96 7.29
C ARG A 70 2.90 35.57 6.08
N ILE A 71 1.57 35.50 6.04
CA ILE A 71 0.75 36.15 5.00
C ILE A 71 0.97 37.67 5.01
N GLU A 72 0.94 38.30 6.19
CA GLU A 72 1.16 39.74 6.33
C GLU A 72 2.58 40.16 5.94
N THR A 73 3.60 39.40 6.35
CA THR A 73 5.00 39.69 6.00
C THR A 73 5.33 39.40 4.53
N GLY A 74 4.49 38.64 3.83
CA GLY A 74 4.70 38.18 2.47
C GLY A 74 5.19 36.73 2.39
N THR A 75 4.35 35.88 1.82
CA THR A 75 4.70 34.50 1.44
C THR A 75 4.17 34.18 0.05
N TRP A 76 4.75 33.17 -0.59
CA TRP A 76 4.32 32.71 -1.92
C TRP A 76 3.08 31.83 -1.88
N MET A 77 2.32 31.84 -2.98
CA MET A 77 1.05 31.11 -3.09
C MET A 77 1.19 29.60 -2.89
N GLY A 78 2.31 28.99 -3.29
CA GLY A 78 2.54 27.56 -3.03
C GLY A 78 2.42 27.19 -1.55
N HIS A 79 2.92 28.07 -0.67
CA HIS A 79 2.84 27.88 0.78
C HIS A 79 1.43 28.17 1.33
N VAL A 80 0.70 29.11 0.73
CA VAL A 80 -0.71 29.35 1.10
C VAL A 80 -1.59 28.17 0.72
N ILE A 81 -1.41 27.63 -0.49
CA ILE A 81 -2.13 26.48 -1.02
C ILE A 81 -1.89 25.22 -0.18
N GLU A 82 -0.66 25.00 0.31
CA GLU A 82 -0.35 23.95 1.28
C GLU A 82 -1.26 24.04 2.52
N HIS A 83 -1.34 25.22 3.13
CA HIS A 83 -2.11 25.44 4.35
C HIS A 83 -3.63 25.33 4.11
N ILE A 84 -4.12 25.84 2.98
CA ILE A 84 -5.53 25.69 2.58
C ILE A 84 -5.85 24.20 2.39
N ALA A 85 -5.01 23.45 1.67
CA ALA A 85 -5.24 22.03 1.41
C ALA A 85 -5.28 21.18 2.68
N LEU A 86 -4.44 21.51 3.68
CA LEU A 86 -4.49 20.88 5.00
C LEU A 86 -5.79 21.24 5.72
N GLU A 87 -6.11 22.53 5.80
CA GLU A 87 -7.24 23.00 6.61
C GLU A 87 -8.59 22.53 6.07
N ILE A 88 -8.83 22.56 4.76
CA ILE A 88 -10.10 22.07 4.19
C ILE A 88 -10.31 20.56 4.45
N GLN A 89 -9.23 19.78 4.50
CA GLN A 89 -9.30 18.37 4.89
C GLN A 89 -9.65 18.23 6.38
N THR A 90 -9.01 19.02 7.25
CA THR A 90 -9.29 19.04 8.69
C THR A 90 -10.73 19.45 8.99
N LEU A 91 -11.25 20.48 8.31
CA LEU A 91 -12.66 20.91 8.38
C LEU A 91 -13.64 19.83 7.86
N ALA A 92 -13.20 19.02 6.91
CA ALA A 92 -13.92 17.83 6.47
C ALA A 92 -13.74 16.61 7.41
N GLY A 93 -13.14 16.80 8.58
CA GLY A 93 -12.92 15.76 9.59
C GLY A 93 -11.85 14.74 9.20
N MET A 94 -10.85 15.15 8.42
CA MET A 94 -9.65 14.38 8.15
C MET A 94 -8.45 15.13 8.72
N ASP A 95 -8.01 14.75 9.92
CA ASP A 95 -6.90 15.38 10.63
C ASP A 95 -5.58 15.22 9.85
N THR A 96 -5.18 16.30 9.18
CA THR A 96 -3.94 16.43 8.41
C THR A 96 -3.13 17.59 8.97
N GLY A 97 -1.81 17.51 8.90
CA GLY A 97 -0.96 18.52 9.54
C GLY A 97 0.51 18.51 9.14
N PHE A 98 0.91 17.67 8.19
CA PHE A 98 2.24 17.73 7.62
C PHE A 98 2.18 18.40 6.25
N GLY A 99 2.83 19.55 6.14
CA GLY A 99 3.01 20.27 4.90
C GLY A 99 4.48 20.62 4.65
N ARG A 100 4.86 20.72 3.37
CA ARG A 100 6.15 21.23 2.93
C ARG A 100 6.08 21.75 1.49
N THR A 101 6.39 23.03 1.32
CA THR A 101 6.51 23.66 0.02
C THR A 101 7.97 23.99 -0.27
N ARG A 102 8.43 23.62 -1.47
CA ARG A 102 9.79 23.93 -1.96
C ARG A 102 9.75 24.31 -3.42
N GLU A 103 10.41 25.41 -3.75
CA GLU A 103 10.68 25.76 -5.15
C GLU A 103 11.51 24.65 -5.81
N THR A 104 11.22 24.39 -7.07
CA THR A 104 12.03 23.53 -7.94
C THR A 104 13.25 24.31 -8.44
N LYS A 105 14.01 23.73 -9.39
CA LYS A 105 15.08 24.49 -10.06
C LYS A 105 14.56 25.33 -11.22
N SER A 106 13.30 25.16 -11.61
CA SER A 106 12.60 26.06 -12.51
C SER A 106 12.03 27.21 -11.67
N PRO A 107 12.52 28.45 -11.84
CA PRO A 107 12.03 29.59 -11.06
C PRO A 107 10.51 29.72 -11.17
N GLY A 108 9.84 30.02 -10.07
CA GLY A 108 8.38 30.18 -10.02
C GLY A 108 7.58 28.86 -10.00
N VAL A 109 8.24 27.71 -10.12
CA VAL A 109 7.60 26.38 -10.04
C VAL A 109 7.91 25.71 -8.72
N TYR A 110 6.89 25.26 -8.00
CA TYR A 110 6.98 24.71 -6.65
C TYR A 110 6.48 23.27 -6.57
N ASN A 111 7.12 22.47 -5.72
CA ASN A 111 6.56 21.24 -5.18
C ASN A 111 5.82 21.58 -3.86
N VAL A 112 4.50 21.56 -3.90
CA VAL A 112 3.60 21.70 -2.74
C VAL A 112 3.26 20.30 -2.24
N VAL A 113 3.66 19.96 -1.02
CA VAL A 113 3.51 18.62 -0.46
C VAL A 113 2.73 18.68 0.83
N PHE A 114 1.69 17.85 0.96
CA PHE A 114 0.89 17.78 2.18
C PHE A 114 0.36 16.36 2.44
N ASP A 115 0.03 16.03 3.69
CA ASP A 115 -0.52 14.72 4.04
C ASP A 115 -2.01 14.57 3.69
N TYR A 116 -2.40 13.32 3.48
CA TYR A 116 -3.78 12.94 3.22
C TYR A 116 -4.15 11.71 4.04
N ILE A 117 -5.42 11.60 4.43
CA ILE A 117 -5.97 10.38 5.02
C ILE A 117 -6.49 9.47 3.90
N GLU A 118 -7.35 10.04 3.05
CA GLU A 118 -7.96 9.40 1.89
C GLU A 118 -7.47 10.03 0.59
N GLU A 119 -6.98 9.20 -0.32
CA GLU A 119 -6.23 9.67 -1.50
C GLU A 119 -7.05 10.56 -2.42
N ASN A 120 -8.28 10.14 -2.73
CA ASN A 120 -9.20 10.91 -3.59
C ASN A 120 -9.56 12.25 -2.96
N ALA A 121 -9.62 12.31 -1.62
CA ALA A 121 -9.88 13.57 -0.91
C ALA A 121 -8.64 14.48 -0.95
N GLY A 122 -7.44 13.92 -0.82
CA GLY A 122 -6.19 14.68 -0.95
C GLY A 122 -5.97 15.26 -2.34
N ILE A 123 -6.28 14.50 -3.40
CA ILE A 123 -6.21 14.99 -4.80
C ILE A 123 -7.21 16.13 -5.00
N TYR A 124 -8.47 15.94 -4.58
CA TYR A 124 -9.48 17.00 -4.66
C TYR A 124 -9.09 18.22 -3.84
N ALA A 125 -8.52 18.04 -2.64
CA ALA A 125 -8.03 19.13 -1.81
C ALA A 125 -6.89 19.92 -2.49
N ALA A 126 -6.02 19.26 -3.24
CA ALA A 126 -4.96 19.93 -4.02
C ALA A 126 -5.58 20.88 -5.06
N GLU A 127 -6.55 20.39 -5.83
CA GLU A 127 -7.23 21.16 -6.87
C GLU A 127 -8.02 22.33 -6.25
N GLN A 128 -8.82 22.05 -5.22
CA GLN A 128 -9.63 23.09 -4.57
C GLN A 128 -8.79 24.13 -3.84
N ALA A 129 -7.64 23.77 -3.27
CA ALA A 129 -6.77 24.75 -2.63
C ALA A 129 -6.23 25.79 -3.62
N VAL A 130 -5.96 25.40 -4.87
CA VAL A 130 -5.58 26.34 -5.94
C VAL A 130 -6.76 27.24 -6.33
N GLU A 131 -7.95 26.65 -6.52
CA GLU A 131 -9.18 27.40 -6.84
C GLU A 131 -9.54 28.42 -5.74
N ILE A 132 -9.45 28.03 -4.47
CA ILE A 132 -9.66 28.93 -3.32
C ILE A 132 -8.65 30.07 -3.35
N ALA A 133 -7.36 29.76 -3.58
CA ALA A 133 -6.33 30.78 -3.65
C ALA A 133 -6.58 31.77 -4.80
N LEU A 134 -6.99 31.29 -5.98
CA LEU A 134 -7.37 32.15 -7.12
C LEU A 134 -8.56 33.03 -6.80
N ALA A 135 -9.63 32.49 -6.21
CA ALA A 135 -10.78 33.27 -5.79
C ALA A 135 -10.41 34.38 -4.78
N LEU A 136 -9.52 34.07 -3.83
CA LEU A 136 -8.98 35.05 -2.88
C LEU A 136 -8.11 36.12 -3.54
N ILE A 137 -7.38 35.80 -4.61
CA ILE A 137 -6.58 36.77 -5.37
C ILE A 137 -7.50 37.72 -6.16
N GLU A 138 -8.52 37.16 -6.80
CA GLU A 138 -9.43 37.87 -7.71
C GLU A 138 -10.61 38.56 -7.01
N ASP A 139 -10.67 38.50 -5.67
CA ASP A 139 -11.79 39.00 -4.85
C ASP A 139 -13.16 38.44 -5.30
N LYS A 140 -13.20 37.13 -5.56
CA LYS A 140 -14.41 36.39 -5.90
C LYS A 140 -14.91 35.61 -4.69
N GLU A 141 -16.24 35.56 -4.52
CA GLU A 141 -16.86 34.70 -3.52
C GLU A 141 -16.59 33.22 -3.82
N TYR A 142 -16.26 32.45 -2.79
CA TYR A 142 -16.05 31.01 -2.87
C TYR A 142 -16.90 30.29 -1.82
N ASP A 143 -17.70 29.31 -2.24
CA ASP A 143 -18.51 28.50 -1.32
C ASP A 143 -17.66 27.41 -0.64
N ILE A 144 -17.00 27.80 0.45
CA ILE A 144 -16.19 26.89 1.27
C ILE A 144 -17.03 25.74 1.86
N ASN A 145 -18.30 25.97 2.14
CA ASN A 145 -19.18 24.94 2.70
C ASN A 145 -19.51 23.86 1.67
N ALA A 146 -19.73 24.22 0.40
CA ALA A 146 -19.87 23.25 -0.68
C ALA A 146 -18.61 22.39 -0.85
N CYS A 147 -17.43 23.01 -0.80
CA CYS A 147 -16.13 22.30 -0.87
C CYS A 147 -15.98 21.28 0.27
N ILE A 148 -16.21 21.71 1.52
CA ILE A 148 -16.14 20.82 2.70
C ILE A 148 -17.16 19.69 2.60
N ARG A 149 -18.40 19.98 2.18
CA ARG A 149 -19.45 18.96 1.97
C ARG A 149 -19.00 17.92 0.94
N LYS A 150 -18.36 18.37 -0.16
CA LYS A 150 -17.85 17.47 -1.19
C LYS A 150 -16.70 16.59 -0.68
N LEU A 151 -15.78 17.16 0.11
CA LEU A 151 -14.72 16.39 0.78
C LEU A 151 -15.30 15.33 1.72
N LYS A 152 -16.34 15.67 2.50
CA LYS A 152 -17.05 14.71 3.35
C LYS A 152 -17.70 13.59 2.54
N GLU A 153 -18.37 13.90 1.42
CA GLU A 153 -18.92 12.88 0.50
C GLU A 153 -17.84 11.93 -0.04
N ILE A 154 -16.70 12.48 -0.47
CA ILE A 154 -15.57 11.69 -0.94
C ILE A 154 -15.07 10.78 0.18
N ARG A 155 -14.85 11.34 1.38
CA ARG A 155 -14.40 10.61 2.58
C ARG A 155 -15.35 9.47 2.91
N GLU A 156 -16.66 9.70 3.03
CA GLU A 156 -17.63 8.66 3.39
C GLU A 156 -17.71 7.54 2.36
N ARG A 157 -17.57 7.88 1.07
CA ARG A 157 -17.56 6.88 -0.01
C ARG A 157 -16.33 5.98 0.03
N VAL A 158 -15.17 6.53 0.39
CA VAL A 158 -13.90 5.81 0.28
C VAL A 158 -13.41 5.25 1.61
N ARG A 159 -13.72 5.83 2.76
CA ARG A 159 -13.18 5.40 4.06
C ARG A 159 -13.57 3.96 4.39
N LEU A 160 -12.79 3.34 5.28
CA LEU A 160 -13.17 2.04 5.85
C LEU A 160 -14.38 2.20 6.77
N GLY A 161 -15.28 1.21 6.77
CA GLY A 161 -16.37 1.15 7.74
C GLY A 161 -15.83 1.09 9.18
N PRO A 162 -16.59 1.53 10.20
CA PRO A 162 -16.08 1.72 11.56
C PRO A 162 -15.47 0.44 12.16
N SER A 163 -16.09 -0.72 11.96
CA SER A 163 -15.52 -1.99 12.43
C SER A 163 -14.20 -2.32 11.72
N THR A 164 -14.16 -2.22 10.40
CA THR A 164 -12.94 -2.46 9.61
C THR A 164 -11.82 -1.51 10.00
N GLY A 165 -12.14 -0.22 10.13
CA GLY A 165 -11.21 0.84 10.54
C GLY A 165 -10.57 0.53 11.89
N SER A 166 -11.37 0.13 12.88
CA SER A 166 -10.86 -0.20 14.22
C SER A 166 -9.86 -1.38 14.22
N ILE A 167 -10.10 -2.41 13.40
CA ILE A 167 -9.17 -3.55 13.25
C ILE A 167 -7.87 -3.09 12.57
N VAL A 168 -7.97 -2.22 11.56
CA VAL A 168 -6.80 -1.66 10.87
C VAL A 168 -5.99 -0.76 11.81
N GLU A 169 -6.63 0.11 12.58
CA GLU A 169 -5.97 1.00 13.55
C GLU A 169 -5.23 0.20 14.62
N GLU A 170 -5.85 -0.84 15.15
CA GLU A 170 -5.23 -1.77 16.09
C GLU A 170 -4.04 -2.52 15.45
N ALA A 171 -4.15 -2.95 14.19
CA ALA A 171 -3.03 -3.56 13.47
C ALA A 171 -1.87 -2.57 13.27
N VAL A 172 -2.17 -1.31 12.91
CA VAL A 172 -1.20 -0.24 12.72
C VAL A 172 -0.47 0.10 14.03
N SER A 173 -1.17 0.13 15.17
CA SER A 173 -0.57 0.39 16.49
C SER A 173 0.49 -0.67 16.84
N ARG A 174 0.28 -1.91 16.37
CA ARG A 174 1.20 -3.05 16.49
C ARG A 174 2.24 -3.14 15.35
N LYS A 175 2.28 -2.14 14.47
CA LYS A 175 3.18 -2.06 13.30
C LYS A 175 2.93 -3.14 12.23
N ILE A 176 1.76 -3.77 12.23
CA ILE A 176 1.35 -4.71 11.20
C ILE A 176 0.97 -3.89 9.95
N PRO A 177 1.62 -4.12 8.80
CA PRO A 177 1.26 -3.41 7.58
C PRO A 177 -0.09 -3.91 7.06
N TRP A 178 -0.77 -3.06 6.30
CA TRP A 178 -2.04 -3.41 5.69
C TRP A 178 -2.13 -2.89 4.27
N ILE A 179 -2.96 -3.55 3.46
CA ILE A 179 -3.28 -3.14 2.10
C ILE A 179 -4.78 -3.33 1.89
N ARG A 180 -5.45 -2.31 1.33
CA ARG A 180 -6.85 -2.47 0.89
C ARG A 180 -6.90 -3.23 -0.43
N LEU A 181 -7.80 -4.21 -0.51
CA LEU A 181 -8.02 -4.98 -1.73
C LEU A 181 -9.31 -4.49 -2.41
N GLY A 182 -9.14 -3.65 -3.44
CA GLY A 182 -10.26 -3.03 -4.16
C GLY A 182 -10.86 -1.82 -3.43
N SER A 183 -12.13 -1.52 -3.72
CA SER A 183 -12.87 -0.37 -3.17
C SER A 183 -13.70 -0.71 -1.93
N ASN A 184 -13.98 -1.99 -1.68
CA ASN A 184 -14.79 -2.44 -0.55
C ASN A 184 -13.97 -2.46 0.75
N SER A 185 -14.59 -2.87 1.86
CA SER A 185 -13.93 -3.06 3.17
C SER A 185 -13.10 -4.35 3.25
N LEU A 186 -12.61 -4.88 2.12
CA LEU A 186 -11.73 -6.04 2.10
C LEU A 186 -10.28 -5.58 2.32
N VAL A 187 -9.66 -6.10 3.37
CA VAL A 187 -8.33 -5.71 3.81
C VAL A 187 -7.43 -6.93 3.93
N GLN A 188 -6.19 -6.76 3.50
CA GLN A 188 -5.08 -7.64 3.81
C GLN A 188 -4.25 -7.02 4.93
N LEU A 189 -4.00 -7.78 6.00
CA LEU A 189 -2.96 -7.51 6.98
C LEU A 189 -1.73 -8.36 6.66
N GLY A 190 -0.54 -7.83 6.90
CA GLY A 190 0.71 -8.53 6.65
C GLY A 190 1.05 -8.76 5.17
N TYR A 191 2.16 -9.45 4.92
CA TYR A 191 2.72 -9.69 3.59
C TYR A 191 3.02 -11.17 3.33
N GLY A 192 2.99 -11.57 2.06
CA GLY A 192 3.42 -12.89 1.62
C GLY A 192 2.58 -14.02 2.25
N VAL A 193 3.25 -15.11 2.63
CA VAL A 193 2.68 -16.25 3.35
C VAL A 193 2.11 -15.90 4.73
N ASN A 194 2.56 -14.77 5.31
CA ASN A 194 2.13 -14.31 6.64
C ASN A 194 0.89 -13.40 6.59
N GLN A 195 0.33 -13.19 5.40
CA GLN A 195 -0.83 -12.33 5.26
C GLN A 195 -2.09 -12.94 5.89
N GLN A 196 -2.99 -12.09 6.36
CA GLN A 196 -4.33 -12.44 6.82
C GLN A 196 -5.32 -11.51 6.11
N ARG A 197 -6.50 -12.02 5.76
CA ARG A 197 -7.53 -11.21 5.09
C ARG A 197 -8.80 -11.18 5.90
N PHE A 198 -9.50 -10.06 5.84
CA PHE A 198 -10.81 -9.92 6.46
C PHE A 198 -11.64 -8.88 5.71
N GLN A 199 -12.96 -9.00 5.80
CA GLN A 199 -13.91 -8.05 5.24
C GLN A 199 -14.94 -7.70 6.29
N ALA A 200 -15.06 -6.41 6.60
CA ALA A 200 -15.79 -5.94 7.79
C ALA A 200 -15.22 -6.60 9.07
N THR A 201 -15.88 -7.62 9.60
CA THR A 201 -15.44 -8.42 10.75
C THR A 201 -15.35 -9.91 10.46
N ILE A 202 -15.69 -10.34 9.24
CA ILE A 202 -15.51 -11.72 8.76
C ILE A 202 -14.04 -11.92 8.42
N THR A 203 -13.41 -12.93 8.99
CA THR A 203 -11.97 -13.19 8.77
C THR A 203 -11.76 -14.30 7.74
N GLY A 204 -10.53 -14.44 7.27
CA GLY A 204 -10.13 -15.56 6.40
C GLY A 204 -10.21 -16.93 7.08
N ASN A 205 -10.37 -16.99 8.40
CA ASN A 205 -10.59 -18.23 9.14
C ASN A 205 -12.08 -18.63 9.19
N THR A 206 -12.99 -17.72 8.90
CA THR A 206 -14.44 -17.99 8.91
C THR A 206 -14.82 -18.86 7.71
N SER A 207 -15.41 -20.04 7.95
CA SER A 207 -15.91 -20.90 6.87
C SER A 207 -17.13 -20.28 6.18
N SER A 208 -17.21 -20.38 4.85
CA SER A 208 -18.40 -19.93 4.11
C SER A 208 -19.67 -20.66 4.57
N ILE A 209 -19.55 -21.93 4.95
CA ILE A 209 -20.67 -22.73 5.48
C ILE A 209 -21.20 -22.10 6.78
N ALA A 210 -20.31 -21.61 7.65
CA ALA A 210 -20.72 -20.97 8.90
C ALA A 210 -21.45 -19.64 8.65
N VAL A 211 -21.00 -18.87 7.66
CA VAL A 211 -21.69 -17.64 7.23
C VAL A 211 -23.07 -17.96 6.66
N ASP A 212 -23.18 -18.99 5.81
CA ASP A 212 -24.45 -19.41 5.21
C ASP A 212 -25.44 -19.92 6.28
N ILE A 213 -24.94 -20.67 7.28
CA ILE A 213 -25.74 -21.07 8.44
C ILE A 213 -26.27 -19.84 9.16
N ALA A 214 -25.41 -18.88 9.50
CA ALA A 214 -25.78 -17.66 10.22
C ALA A 214 -26.81 -16.79 9.45
N CYS A 215 -26.69 -16.71 8.12
CA CYS A 215 -27.65 -16.03 7.26
C CYS A 215 -29.00 -16.76 7.18
N ASN A 216 -29.03 -18.07 7.42
CA ASN A 216 -30.24 -18.86 7.44
C ASN A 216 -30.83 -18.93 8.86
N LYS A 217 -31.79 -18.05 9.14
CA LYS A 217 -32.43 -17.92 10.47
C LYS A 217 -33.04 -19.23 10.95
N GLU A 218 -33.68 -19.99 10.07
CA GLU A 218 -34.34 -21.25 10.43
C GLU A 218 -33.32 -22.34 10.78
N LEU A 219 -32.28 -22.50 9.93
CA LEU A 219 -31.23 -23.47 10.19
C LEU A 219 -30.45 -23.16 11.46
N THR A 220 -30.05 -21.89 11.64
CA THR A 220 -29.38 -21.43 12.87
C THR A 220 -30.24 -21.75 14.09
N LYS A 221 -31.52 -21.36 14.06
CA LYS A 221 -32.45 -21.58 15.17
C LYS A 221 -32.63 -23.06 15.51
N ARG A 222 -32.78 -23.91 14.50
CA ARG A 222 -32.89 -25.37 14.68
C ARG A 222 -31.63 -25.95 15.30
N MET A 223 -30.44 -25.58 14.81
CA MET A 223 -29.17 -26.03 15.38
C MET A 223 -29.00 -25.61 16.85
N LEU A 224 -29.40 -24.38 17.19
CA LEU A 224 -29.37 -23.88 18.57
C LEU A 224 -30.36 -24.64 19.46
N HIS A 225 -31.59 -24.84 18.98
CA HIS A 225 -32.61 -25.61 19.70
C HIS A 225 -32.14 -27.05 19.98
N ASP A 226 -31.62 -27.74 18.96
CA ASP A 226 -31.11 -29.11 19.07
C ASP A 226 -29.90 -29.20 20.03
N ALA A 227 -29.16 -28.10 20.20
CA ALA A 227 -28.08 -27.95 21.17
C ALA A 227 -28.52 -27.48 22.57
N ALA A 228 -29.83 -27.50 22.83
CA ALA A 228 -30.48 -27.07 24.08
C ALA A 228 -30.21 -25.60 24.46
N ILE A 229 -30.10 -24.73 23.45
CA ILE A 229 -29.96 -23.28 23.61
C ILE A 229 -31.34 -22.63 23.48
N PRO A 230 -31.75 -21.75 24.42
CA PRO A 230 -33.06 -21.09 24.36
C PRO A 230 -33.22 -20.26 23.09
N VAL A 231 -34.22 -20.61 22.27
CA VAL A 231 -34.65 -19.84 21.10
C VAL A 231 -36.17 -19.65 21.14
N PRO A 232 -36.74 -18.60 20.53
CA PRO A 232 -38.18 -18.41 20.49
C PRO A 232 -38.89 -19.60 19.84
N MET A 233 -39.92 -20.18 20.47
CA MET A 233 -40.66 -21.26 19.82
C MET A 233 -41.41 -20.73 18.59
N GLY A 234 -41.37 -21.44 17.48
CA GLY A 234 -41.99 -21.02 16.23
C GLY A 234 -41.91 -22.08 15.14
N ASP A 235 -42.45 -21.76 13.98
CA ASP A 235 -42.41 -22.61 12.78
C ASP A 235 -42.45 -21.75 11.52
N LEU A 236 -42.13 -22.38 10.39
CA LEU A 236 -42.23 -21.76 9.08
C LEU A 236 -43.62 -21.96 8.48
N ILE A 237 -44.18 -20.90 7.90
CA ILE A 237 -45.51 -20.90 7.30
C ILE A 237 -45.45 -20.36 5.88
N VAL A 238 -46.40 -20.79 5.05
CA VAL A 238 -46.60 -20.26 3.70
C VAL A 238 -47.99 -19.66 3.49
N ASP A 239 -48.97 -20.02 4.32
CA ASP A 239 -50.37 -19.60 4.20
C ASP A 239 -51.03 -19.40 5.58
N GLU A 240 -52.32 -19.02 5.55
CA GLU A 240 -53.12 -18.78 6.75
C GLU A 240 -53.44 -20.07 7.54
N GLU A 241 -53.52 -21.24 6.88
CA GLU A 241 -53.78 -22.51 7.57
C GLU A 241 -52.58 -22.89 8.45
N ASP A 242 -51.38 -22.74 7.91
CA ASP A 242 -50.14 -22.88 8.66
C ASP A 242 -50.05 -21.84 9.79
N LEU A 243 -50.41 -20.58 9.53
CA LEU A 243 -50.45 -19.53 10.55
C LEU A 243 -51.34 -19.93 11.74
N GLN A 244 -52.55 -20.42 11.46
CA GLN A 244 -53.49 -20.86 12.49
C GLN A 244 -52.93 -22.06 13.28
N ARG A 245 -52.34 -23.04 12.60
CA ARG A 245 -51.70 -24.20 13.21
C ARG A 245 -50.58 -23.78 14.18
N VAL A 246 -49.74 -22.84 13.76
CA VAL A 246 -48.61 -22.36 14.56
C VAL A 246 -49.10 -21.55 15.76
N ILE A 247 -50.05 -20.62 15.57
CA ILE A 247 -50.62 -19.81 16.66
C ILE A 247 -51.26 -20.70 17.73
N LYS A 248 -51.99 -21.76 17.32
CA LYS A 248 -52.58 -22.72 18.27
C LYS A 248 -51.52 -23.45 19.11
N LYS A 249 -50.30 -23.62 18.57
CA LYS A 249 -49.18 -24.29 19.25
C LYS A 249 -48.45 -23.34 20.21
N ILE A 250 -48.18 -22.10 19.81
CA ILE A 250 -47.29 -21.19 20.56
C ILE A 250 -48.03 -20.10 21.37
N GLY A 251 -49.27 -19.79 21.00
CA GLY A 251 -50.08 -18.73 21.61
C GLY A 251 -49.60 -17.30 21.26
N TYR A 252 -50.41 -16.31 21.63
CA TYR A 252 -50.05 -14.89 21.55
C TYR A 252 -49.28 -14.42 22.79
N PRO A 253 -48.50 -13.32 22.71
CA PRO A 253 -48.15 -12.56 21.51
C PRO A 253 -47.13 -13.25 20.58
N ILE A 254 -47.19 -12.95 19.28
CA ILE A 254 -46.30 -13.51 18.25
C ILE A 254 -45.53 -12.42 17.48
N VAL A 255 -44.47 -12.87 16.80
CA VAL A 255 -43.70 -12.13 15.79
C VAL A 255 -43.86 -12.85 14.47
N ILE A 256 -44.12 -12.07 13.40
CA ILE A 256 -44.20 -12.56 12.02
C ILE A 256 -43.12 -11.87 11.22
N LYS A 257 -42.19 -12.64 10.62
CA LYS A 257 -41.05 -12.07 9.87
C LYS A 257 -40.71 -12.91 8.63
N PRO A 258 -40.30 -12.30 7.51
CA PRO A 258 -39.85 -13.05 6.34
C PRO A 258 -38.57 -13.86 6.66
N LEU A 259 -38.44 -15.04 6.02
CA LEU A 259 -37.26 -15.91 6.18
C LEU A 259 -35.95 -15.16 5.82
N ASP A 260 -35.96 -14.46 4.68
CA ASP A 260 -34.78 -13.83 4.05
C ASP A 260 -34.68 -12.31 4.31
N GLY A 261 -35.38 -11.79 5.32
CA GLY A 261 -35.43 -10.35 5.60
C GLY A 261 -34.26 -9.83 6.45
N ASN A 262 -33.73 -8.66 6.08
CA ASN A 262 -32.70 -7.93 6.84
C ASN A 262 -33.24 -6.64 7.47
N HIS A 263 -32.63 -6.20 8.58
CA HIS A 263 -32.95 -4.94 9.29
C HIS A 263 -34.43 -4.77 9.69
N GLY A 264 -35.13 -5.87 9.99
CA GLY A 264 -36.55 -5.82 10.40
C GLY A 264 -37.54 -5.51 9.28
N LYS A 265 -37.11 -5.39 8.02
CA LYS A 265 -38.02 -5.15 6.88
C LYS A 265 -39.03 -6.30 6.75
N GLY A 266 -40.31 -5.94 6.63
CA GLY A 266 -41.41 -6.91 6.53
C GLY A 266 -41.73 -7.63 7.84
N SER A 267 -41.15 -7.23 8.97
CA SER A 267 -41.43 -7.85 10.28
C SER A 267 -42.58 -7.15 10.99
N SER A 268 -43.48 -7.92 11.58
CA SER A 268 -44.57 -7.46 12.44
C SER A 268 -44.34 -8.02 13.84
N ILE A 269 -44.14 -7.14 14.82
CA ILE A 269 -43.81 -7.50 16.21
C ILE A 269 -45.00 -7.24 17.14
N ASN A 270 -45.05 -7.99 18.25
CA ASN A 270 -46.10 -7.87 19.28
C ASN A 270 -47.53 -7.96 18.69
N VAL A 271 -47.74 -8.96 17.83
CA VAL A 271 -49.06 -9.25 17.23
C VAL A 271 -49.88 -10.04 18.26
N ASN A 272 -51.09 -9.57 18.57
CA ASN A 272 -51.91 -10.08 19.68
C ASN A 272 -53.25 -10.69 19.26
N ASP A 273 -53.63 -10.55 17.98
CA ASP A 273 -54.94 -10.98 17.48
C ASP A 273 -54.85 -11.51 16.05
N TRP A 274 -55.89 -12.23 15.64
CA TRP A 274 -55.95 -12.90 14.33
C TRP A 274 -55.90 -11.93 13.15
N VAL A 275 -56.62 -10.81 13.23
CA VAL A 275 -56.70 -9.83 12.13
C VAL A 275 -55.31 -9.24 11.88
N SER A 276 -54.64 -8.79 12.93
CA SER A 276 -53.26 -8.31 12.87
C SER A 276 -52.28 -9.40 12.40
N SER A 277 -52.56 -10.67 12.69
CA SER A 277 -51.72 -11.80 12.23
C SER A 277 -51.80 -12.00 10.72
N VAL A 278 -53.00 -11.94 10.14
CA VAL A 278 -53.20 -12.04 8.69
C VAL A 278 -52.54 -10.86 7.97
N THR A 279 -52.76 -9.63 8.46
CA THR A 279 -52.10 -8.43 7.91
C THR A 279 -50.57 -8.54 8.02
N GLY A 280 -50.05 -9.06 9.14
CA GLY A 280 -48.62 -9.28 9.33
C GLY A 280 -48.03 -10.32 8.36
N LEU A 281 -48.78 -11.39 8.07
CA LEU A 281 -48.40 -12.42 7.09
C LEU A 281 -48.33 -11.83 5.68
N GLU A 282 -49.38 -11.14 5.23
CA GLU A 282 -49.41 -10.46 3.93
C GLU A 282 -48.26 -9.47 3.78
N HIS A 283 -47.94 -8.73 4.85
CA HIS A 283 -46.83 -7.80 4.87
C HIS A 283 -45.47 -8.52 4.71
N ALA A 284 -45.25 -9.60 5.45
CA ALA A 284 -44.02 -10.40 5.35
C ALA A 284 -43.87 -11.09 3.98
N GLN A 285 -44.98 -11.55 3.39
CA GLN A 285 -45.01 -12.23 2.10
C GLN A 285 -44.61 -11.33 0.91
N LYS A 286 -44.69 -10.01 1.07
CA LYS A 286 -44.13 -9.06 0.09
C LYS A 286 -42.62 -9.19 -0.08
N TYR A 287 -41.93 -9.77 0.92
CA TYR A 287 -40.47 -9.88 0.97
C TYR A 287 -39.96 -11.31 0.81
N SER A 288 -40.66 -12.33 1.33
CA SER A 288 -40.30 -13.73 1.11
C SER A 288 -41.54 -14.62 1.04
N LYS A 289 -41.52 -15.62 0.17
CA LYS A 289 -42.62 -16.61 0.06
C LYS A 289 -42.79 -17.45 1.32
N LYS A 290 -41.74 -17.56 2.12
CA LYS A 290 -41.74 -18.30 3.38
C LYS A 290 -41.61 -17.32 4.54
N VAL A 291 -42.48 -17.45 5.52
CA VAL A 291 -42.56 -16.55 6.67
C VAL A 291 -42.35 -17.34 7.96
N ILE A 292 -41.60 -16.78 8.89
CA ILE A 292 -41.39 -17.34 10.23
C ILE A 292 -42.43 -16.71 11.16
N VAL A 293 -43.11 -17.56 11.92
CA VAL A 293 -43.95 -17.15 13.04
C VAL A 293 -43.37 -17.70 14.32
N GLU A 294 -43.09 -16.82 15.28
CA GLU A 294 -42.46 -17.19 16.53
C GLU A 294 -43.05 -16.44 17.72
N LYS A 295 -42.87 -17.00 18.92
CA LYS A 295 -43.33 -16.40 20.16
C LYS A 295 -42.61 -15.09 20.41
N TYR A 296 -43.35 -14.04 20.73
CA TYR A 296 -42.77 -12.76 21.11
C TYR A 296 -42.10 -12.87 22.48
N ILE A 297 -40.82 -12.47 22.54
CA ILE A 297 -40.03 -12.46 23.77
C ILE A 297 -39.95 -11.02 24.30
N THR A 298 -40.38 -10.82 25.54
CA THR A 298 -40.32 -9.54 26.23
C THR A 298 -38.94 -9.32 26.85
N GLY A 299 -38.53 -8.06 26.97
CA GLY A 299 -37.27 -7.69 27.63
C GLY A 299 -36.50 -6.62 26.86
N TYR A 300 -35.23 -6.49 27.20
CA TYR A 300 -34.29 -5.61 26.51
C TYR A 300 -33.52 -6.36 25.42
N ASP A 301 -33.09 -5.61 24.42
CA ASP A 301 -32.25 -6.08 23.32
C ASP A 301 -30.77 -6.02 23.76
N PHE A 302 -30.13 -7.17 23.83
CA PHE A 302 -28.71 -7.31 24.11
C PHE A 302 -27.94 -7.86 22.90
N ARG A 303 -26.80 -7.25 22.61
CA ARG A 303 -25.80 -7.77 21.68
C ARG A 303 -24.62 -8.31 22.49
N VAL A 304 -24.35 -9.61 22.39
CA VAL A 304 -23.14 -10.25 22.92
C VAL A 304 -22.16 -10.47 21.77
N LEU A 305 -20.91 -10.08 21.95
CA LEU A 305 -19.83 -10.26 20.99
C LEU A 305 -18.89 -11.37 21.45
N VAL A 306 -18.70 -12.36 20.59
CA VAL A 306 -17.77 -13.47 20.78
C VAL A 306 -16.67 -13.38 19.72
N ILE A 307 -15.41 -13.40 20.15
CA ILE A 307 -14.23 -13.39 19.28
C ILE A 307 -13.31 -14.51 19.73
N ASN A 308 -12.80 -15.29 18.78
CA ASN A 308 -11.97 -16.47 19.02
C ASN A 308 -12.60 -17.44 20.04
N ASN A 309 -13.93 -17.64 19.93
CA ASN A 309 -14.74 -18.46 20.83
C ASN A 309 -14.73 -18.00 22.31
N LYS A 310 -14.43 -16.73 22.56
CA LYS A 310 -14.50 -16.10 23.88
C LYS A 310 -15.43 -14.91 23.85
N MET A 311 -16.30 -14.80 24.85
CA MET A 311 -17.12 -13.59 25.00
C MET A 311 -16.20 -12.43 25.38
N VAL A 312 -16.24 -11.36 24.57
CA VAL A 312 -15.36 -10.19 24.73
C VAL A 312 -16.13 -8.98 25.23
N ALA A 313 -17.38 -8.82 24.79
CA ALA A 313 -18.20 -7.68 25.17
C ALA A 313 -19.71 -8.02 25.10
N ALA A 314 -20.52 -7.30 25.89
CA ALA A 314 -21.96 -7.28 25.75
C ALA A 314 -22.49 -5.84 25.88
N ALA A 315 -23.48 -5.50 25.07
CA ALA A 315 -24.11 -4.18 25.08
C ALA A 315 -25.63 -4.33 25.08
N ARG A 316 -26.33 -3.56 25.91
CA ARG A 316 -27.77 -3.35 25.79
C ARG A 316 -28.02 -2.26 24.75
N ARG A 317 -28.76 -2.57 23.70
CA ARG A 317 -29.16 -1.60 22.67
C ARG A 317 -30.48 -0.97 23.08
N VAL A 318 -30.58 0.35 22.91
CA VAL A 318 -31.79 1.12 23.21
C VAL A 318 -32.27 1.78 21.92
N PRO A 319 -33.55 1.62 21.53
CA PRO A 319 -34.10 2.34 20.39
C PRO A 319 -33.98 3.85 20.55
N ALA A 320 -33.94 4.55 19.42
CA ALA A 320 -33.92 6.01 19.43
C ALA A 320 -35.12 6.52 20.22
N HIS A 321 -34.88 7.44 21.15
CA HIS A 321 -35.92 7.99 22.01
C HIS A 321 -35.55 9.40 22.43
N VAL A 322 -36.56 10.12 22.93
CA VAL A 322 -36.40 11.39 23.64
C VAL A 322 -37.06 11.29 25.00
N VAL A 323 -36.58 12.09 25.94
CA VAL A 323 -37.16 12.20 27.28
C VAL A 323 -37.89 13.54 27.38
N GLY A 324 -39.17 13.49 27.72
CA GLY A 324 -39.99 14.68 27.92
C GLY A 324 -39.43 15.57 29.03
N ASP A 325 -39.29 16.86 28.74
CA ASP A 325 -38.96 17.88 29.74
C ASP A 325 -40.22 18.56 30.31
N GLY A 326 -41.40 18.28 29.74
CA GLY A 326 -42.69 18.88 30.10
C GLY A 326 -42.94 20.26 29.46
N GLU A 327 -42.02 20.76 28.61
CA GLU A 327 -42.08 22.11 28.03
C GLU A 327 -41.91 22.10 26.50
N SER A 328 -40.98 21.28 25.99
CA SER A 328 -40.62 21.18 24.58
C SER A 328 -41.47 20.12 23.87
N ASN A 329 -41.86 20.41 22.62
CA ASN A 329 -42.48 19.40 21.77
C ASN A 329 -41.47 18.37 21.25
N LEU A 330 -41.97 17.25 20.72
CA LEU A 330 -41.12 16.16 20.23
C LEU A 330 -40.13 16.59 19.13
N GLU A 331 -40.53 17.47 18.21
CA GLU A 331 -39.62 18.00 17.18
C GLU A 331 -38.41 18.74 17.79
N LYS A 332 -38.66 19.66 18.74
CA LYS A 332 -37.58 20.37 19.44
C LYS A 332 -36.73 19.44 20.30
N LEU A 333 -37.32 18.42 20.90
CA LEU A 333 -36.56 17.42 21.67
C LEU A 333 -35.63 16.59 20.77
N ILE A 334 -36.10 16.20 19.57
CA ILE A 334 -35.28 15.51 18.56
C ILE A 334 -34.13 16.43 18.09
N GLU A 335 -34.43 17.68 17.76
CA GLU A 335 -33.39 18.66 17.39
C GLU A 335 -32.36 18.85 18.51
N LYS A 336 -32.81 18.96 19.76
CA LYS A 336 -31.95 19.09 20.93
C LYS A 336 -31.04 17.88 21.11
N GLU A 337 -31.59 16.68 20.94
CA GLU A 337 -30.83 15.42 21.01
C GLU A 337 -29.80 15.34 19.87
N ASN A 338 -30.18 15.75 18.66
CA ASN A 338 -29.30 15.80 17.48
C ASN A 338 -28.22 16.88 17.54
N ARG A 339 -28.32 17.87 18.45
CA ARG A 339 -27.24 18.83 18.74
C ARG A 339 -26.09 18.23 19.54
N ASP A 340 -26.20 17.00 20.04
CA ASP A 340 -25.06 16.29 20.62
C ASP A 340 -23.94 16.17 19.58
N PRO A 341 -22.73 16.71 19.84
CA PRO A 341 -21.62 16.65 18.89
C PRO A 341 -21.18 15.22 18.53
N ARG A 342 -21.59 14.22 19.31
CA ARG A 342 -21.38 12.80 19.03
C ARG A 342 -22.33 12.28 17.96
N ARG A 343 -23.45 12.95 17.66
CA ARG A 343 -24.37 12.57 16.57
C ARG A 343 -23.92 13.18 15.25
N GLY A 344 -24.09 12.45 14.15
CA GLY A 344 -23.72 12.91 12.82
C GLY A 344 -24.46 12.17 11.73
N TYR A 345 -24.27 12.62 10.48
CA TYR A 345 -24.95 12.04 9.34
C TYR A 345 -24.38 10.65 9.01
N GLY A 346 -25.24 9.64 8.95
CA GLY A 346 -24.83 8.25 8.68
C GLY A 346 -23.85 7.71 9.73
N HIS A 347 -22.61 7.42 9.30
CA HIS A 347 -21.54 6.93 10.17
C HIS A 347 -20.49 8.01 10.49
N GLU A 348 -20.77 9.28 10.23
CA GLU A 348 -19.83 10.38 10.43
C GLU A 348 -19.25 10.43 11.87
N ASN A 349 -20.11 10.35 12.89
CA ASN A 349 -19.73 10.44 14.30
C ASN A 349 -20.02 9.14 15.08
N VAL A 350 -19.81 9.16 16.41
CA VAL A 350 -20.01 7.99 17.30
C VAL A 350 -21.48 7.56 17.39
N LEU A 351 -22.41 8.50 17.32
CA LEU A 351 -23.85 8.29 17.29
C LEU A 351 -24.41 8.75 15.93
N THR A 352 -25.54 8.19 15.53
CA THR A 352 -26.22 8.61 14.29
C THR A 352 -27.35 9.57 14.65
N GLU A 353 -27.57 10.56 13.78
CA GLU A 353 -28.68 11.49 13.90
C GLU A 353 -30.03 10.75 13.88
N ILE A 354 -30.96 11.21 14.73
CA ILE A 354 -32.33 10.70 14.76
C ILE A 354 -33.11 11.40 13.65
N THR A 355 -33.51 10.66 12.63
CA THR A 355 -34.35 11.16 11.54
C THR A 355 -35.82 10.82 11.78
N ILE A 356 -36.70 11.74 11.40
CA ILE A 356 -38.15 11.51 11.39
C ILE A 356 -38.48 10.76 10.11
N ASP A 357 -39.01 9.55 10.24
CA ASP A 357 -39.45 8.71 9.12
C ASP A 357 -40.81 8.06 9.41
N LYS A 358 -41.24 7.19 8.50
CA LYS A 358 -42.50 6.47 8.63
C LYS A 358 -42.62 5.64 9.92
N ASP A 359 -41.54 4.99 10.38
CA ASP A 359 -41.55 4.19 11.62
C ASP A 359 -41.76 5.10 12.83
N THR A 360 -41.11 6.29 12.83
CA THR A 360 -41.34 7.30 13.87
C THR A 360 -42.79 7.76 13.90
N LEU A 361 -43.37 8.08 12.74
CA LEU A 361 -44.76 8.56 12.66
C LEU A 361 -45.77 7.49 13.11
N GLU A 362 -45.57 6.22 12.72
CA GLU A 362 -46.44 5.11 13.14
C GLU A 362 -46.40 4.84 14.65
N LEU A 363 -45.24 5.01 15.30
CA LEU A 363 -45.12 4.88 16.75
C LEU A 363 -45.81 6.01 17.49
N LEU A 364 -45.69 7.24 16.99
CA LEU A 364 -46.40 8.39 17.56
C LEU A 364 -47.92 8.22 17.40
N GLU A 365 -48.40 7.76 16.25
CA GLU A 365 -49.82 7.50 16.02
C GLU A 365 -50.39 6.47 17.01
N LYS A 366 -49.64 5.39 17.31
CA LYS A 366 -50.04 4.40 18.34
C LYS A 366 -50.15 4.98 19.74
N LEU A 367 -49.36 6.02 20.05
CA LEU A 367 -49.44 6.77 21.30
C LEU A 367 -50.47 7.91 21.25
N GLN A 368 -51.15 8.10 20.11
CA GLN A 368 -52.01 9.26 19.83
C GLN A 368 -51.27 10.60 19.93
N TYR A 369 -49.98 10.60 19.62
CA TYR A 369 -49.09 11.76 19.66
C TYR A 369 -48.81 12.30 18.25
N THR A 370 -48.42 13.58 18.19
CA THR A 370 -47.90 14.26 16.99
C THR A 370 -46.54 14.86 17.30
N LEU A 371 -45.80 15.31 16.28
CA LEU A 371 -44.51 16.01 16.49
C LEU A 371 -44.65 17.29 17.35
N GLU A 372 -45.85 17.86 17.43
CA GLU A 372 -46.17 19.02 18.24
C GLU A 372 -46.54 18.68 19.69
N THR A 373 -46.74 17.40 20.01
CA THR A 373 -47.04 16.96 21.38
C THR A 373 -45.87 17.27 22.30
N VAL A 374 -46.19 17.80 23.50
CA VAL A 374 -45.25 18.01 24.61
C VAL A 374 -45.37 16.82 25.56
N PRO A 375 -44.40 15.89 25.59
CA PRO A 375 -44.45 14.74 26.48
C PRO A 375 -44.31 15.15 27.95
N GLN A 376 -44.85 14.35 28.87
CA GLN A 376 -44.75 14.64 30.29
C GLN A 376 -43.29 14.61 30.75
N LYS A 377 -42.96 15.37 31.80
CA LYS A 377 -41.61 15.41 32.35
C LYS A 377 -41.19 14.01 32.82
N GLY A 378 -40.11 13.48 32.24
CA GLY A 378 -39.56 12.14 32.52
C GLY A 378 -40.18 11.01 31.69
N GLU A 379 -41.15 11.30 30.82
CA GLU A 379 -41.72 10.33 29.89
C GLU A 379 -40.71 9.98 28.79
N ILE A 380 -40.49 8.68 28.54
CA ILE A 380 -39.63 8.21 27.45
C ILE A 380 -40.49 7.92 26.23
N VAL A 381 -40.28 8.68 25.16
CA VAL A 381 -40.98 8.48 23.88
C VAL A 381 -40.02 7.83 22.89
N TYR A 382 -40.27 6.57 22.54
CA TYR A 382 -39.51 5.84 21.55
C TYR A 382 -39.90 6.27 20.14
N LEU A 383 -38.89 6.56 19.32
CA LEU A 383 -39.01 7.08 17.96
C LEU A 383 -38.74 6.01 16.90
N LYS A 384 -38.23 4.84 17.30
CA LYS A 384 -37.96 3.69 16.43
C LYS A 384 -38.38 2.39 17.09
N SER A 385 -38.85 1.45 16.30
CA SER A 385 -39.33 0.14 16.78
C SER A 385 -38.19 -0.84 17.06
N THR A 386 -37.00 -0.58 16.51
CA THR A 386 -35.82 -1.44 16.65
C THR A 386 -34.63 -0.67 17.24
N ALA A 387 -33.81 -1.36 18.04
CA ALA A 387 -32.64 -0.80 18.71
C ALA A 387 -31.41 -0.71 17.79
N ASN A 388 -31.57 -0.13 16.62
CA ASN A 388 -30.50 -0.01 15.62
C ASN A 388 -29.74 1.32 15.78
N LEU A 389 -28.41 1.24 15.93
CA LEU A 389 -27.57 2.44 16.02
C LEU A 389 -27.61 3.28 14.74
N SER A 390 -27.91 2.68 13.58
CA SER A 390 -28.01 3.38 12.29
C SER A 390 -29.26 4.25 12.16
N THR A 391 -30.27 4.06 13.02
CA THR A 391 -31.50 4.86 13.05
C THR A 391 -31.57 5.76 14.27
N GLY A 392 -30.41 6.03 14.89
CA GLY A 392 -30.27 6.95 16.03
C GLY A 392 -30.36 6.28 17.41
N GLY A 393 -30.44 4.95 17.48
CA GLY A 393 -30.39 4.20 18.73
C GLY A 393 -29.06 4.34 19.47
N THR A 394 -29.09 4.06 20.78
CA THR A 394 -27.94 4.15 21.69
C THR A 394 -27.54 2.77 22.21
N SER A 395 -26.41 2.69 22.90
CA SER A 395 -25.94 1.42 23.48
C SER A 395 -25.29 1.62 24.85
N ILE A 396 -25.45 0.63 25.71
CA ILE A 396 -24.98 0.65 27.10
C ILE A 396 -24.13 -0.60 27.32
N ASP A 397 -22.88 -0.43 27.75
CA ASP A 397 -21.99 -1.56 28.07
C ASP A 397 -22.52 -2.31 29.31
N VAL A 398 -22.68 -3.63 29.18
CA VAL A 398 -23.12 -4.54 30.26
C VAL A 398 -22.21 -5.75 30.40
N THR A 399 -21.00 -5.68 29.81
CA THR A 399 -20.05 -6.80 29.70
C THR A 399 -19.79 -7.49 31.04
N ASP A 400 -19.45 -6.72 32.08
CA ASP A 400 -19.05 -7.28 33.38
C ASP A 400 -20.25 -7.79 34.21
N MET A 401 -21.47 -7.54 33.75
CA MET A 401 -22.71 -7.96 34.41
C MET A 401 -23.24 -9.30 33.91
N VAL A 402 -22.65 -9.86 32.84
CA VAL A 402 -23.16 -11.08 32.20
C VAL A 402 -22.88 -12.30 33.09
N HIS A 403 -23.92 -13.07 33.37
CA HIS A 403 -23.83 -14.29 34.17
C HIS A 403 -22.88 -15.32 33.52
N PRO A 404 -22.04 -16.04 34.28
CA PRO A 404 -21.10 -17.04 33.73
C PRO A 404 -21.74 -18.13 32.86
N GLU A 405 -22.98 -18.53 33.14
CA GLU A 405 -23.70 -19.49 32.29
C GLU A 405 -24.05 -18.90 30.92
N ASN A 406 -24.43 -17.62 30.87
CA ASN A 406 -24.72 -16.93 29.60
C ASN A 406 -23.44 -16.74 28.79
N ILE A 407 -22.30 -16.46 29.45
CA ILE A 407 -20.98 -16.45 28.81
C ILE A 407 -20.67 -17.81 28.18
N THR A 408 -20.77 -18.89 28.97
CA THR A 408 -20.50 -20.25 28.49
C THR A 408 -21.42 -20.64 27.33
N MET A 409 -22.68 -20.26 27.38
CA MET A 409 -23.64 -20.46 26.29
C MET A 409 -23.27 -19.66 25.04
N ALA A 410 -22.88 -18.39 25.17
CA ALA A 410 -22.43 -17.57 24.03
C ALA A 410 -21.17 -18.17 23.36
N GLU A 411 -20.19 -18.60 24.16
CA GLU A 411 -18.99 -19.30 23.66
C GLU A 411 -19.32 -20.66 22.99
N ARG A 412 -20.37 -21.35 23.45
CA ARG A 412 -20.86 -22.58 22.79
C ARG A 412 -21.55 -22.26 21.47
N ILE A 413 -22.34 -21.20 21.39
CA ILE A 413 -23.03 -20.76 20.17
C ILE A 413 -22.03 -20.55 19.03
N SER A 414 -20.92 -19.84 19.30
CA SER A 414 -19.89 -19.59 18.26
C SER A 414 -19.34 -20.90 17.69
N LYS A 415 -19.10 -21.91 18.54
CA LYS A 415 -18.59 -23.23 18.13
C LYS A 415 -19.64 -24.08 17.39
N ILE A 416 -20.91 -24.01 17.78
CA ILE A 416 -22.01 -24.76 17.14
C ILE A 416 -22.23 -24.25 15.71
N ILE A 417 -22.22 -22.93 15.51
CA ILE A 417 -22.39 -22.32 14.20
C ILE A 417 -21.08 -22.38 13.39
N GLY A 418 -19.92 -22.36 14.08
CA GLY A 418 -18.60 -22.39 13.45
C GLY A 418 -18.04 -21.01 13.10
N LEU A 419 -18.44 -19.97 13.84
CA LEU A 419 -17.97 -18.60 13.65
C LEU A 419 -16.87 -18.26 14.66
N ASP A 420 -15.75 -17.73 14.15
CA ASP A 420 -14.63 -17.22 14.94
C ASP A 420 -14.90 -15.81 15.49
N VAL A 421 -15.66 -15.00 14.75
CA VAL A 421 -16.21 -13.71 15.21
C VAL A 421 -17.73 -13.74 15.00
N CYS A 422 -18.51 -13.60 16.06
CA CYS A 422 -19.97 -13.53 15.92
C CYS A 422 -20.63 -12.58 16.93
N GLY A 423 -21.73 -11.97 16.49
CA GLY A 423 -22.63 -11.20 17.33
C GLY A 423 -23.90 -11.97 17.60
N ILE A 424 -24.23 -12.18 18.87
CA ILE A 424 -25.41 -12.92 19.31
C ILE A 424 -26.42 -11.90 19.83
N ASP A 425 -27.60 -11.88 19.22
CA ASP A 425 -28.73 -11.05 19.63
C ASP A 425 -29.61 -11.81 20.61
N ILE A 426 -29.84 -11.21 21.77
CA ILE A 426 -30.55 -11.83 22.90
C ILE A 426 -31.65 -10.87 23.35
N MET A 427 -32.87 -11.40 23.51
CA MET A 427 -33.95 -10.70 24.21
C MET A 427 -34.10 -11.32 25.59
N ALA A 428 -33.98 -10.50 26.64
CA ALA A 428 -34.12 -10.93 28.03
C ALA A 428 -34.44 -9.75 28.95
N GLU A 429 -34.98 -10.00 30.14
CA GLU A 429 -35.14 -8.94 31.15
C GLU A 429 -33.80 -8.41 31.66
N ASN A 430 -32.79 -9.30 31.77
CA ASN A 430 -31.43 -8.98 32.15
C ASN A 430 -30.48 -10.07 31.65
N LEU A 431 -29.16 -9.83 31.74
CA LEU A 431 -28.13 -10.86 31.51
C LEU A 431 -27.43 -11.30 32.81
N THR A 432 -27.85 -10.81 33.97
CA THR A 432 -27.24 -11.09 35.30
C THR A 432 -27.67 -12.44 35.87
N GLN A 433 -28.70 -13.07 35.30
CA GLN A 433 -29.18 -14.41 35.63
C GLN A 433 -29.09 -15.32 34.39
N PRO A 434 -29.06 -16.67 34.55
CA PRO A 434 -29.17 -17.58 33.42
C PRO A 434 -30.41 -17.30 32.55
N LEU A 435 -30.28 -17.32 31.22
CA LEU A 435 -31.39 -17.00 30.31
C LEU A 435 -32.66 -17.85 30.53
N LYS A 436 -32.50 -19.09 30.97
CA LYS A 436 -33.62 -19.99 31.27
C LYS A 436 -34.48 -19.49 32.43
N GLU A 437 -33.87 -18.76 33.37
CA GLU A 437 -34.54 -18.18 34.53
C GLU A 437 -35.12 -16.80 34.21
N SER A 438 -34.38 -15.99 33.44
CA SER A 438 -34.81 -14.64 33.04
C SER A 438 -35.85 -14.63 31.90
N GLY A 439 -36.30 -15.81 31.44
CA GLY A 439 -37.22 -15.96 30.31
C GLY A 439 -36.66 -15.50 28.95
N GLY A 440 -35.33 -15.39 28.83
CA GLY A 440 -34.68 -14.84 27.65
C GLY A 440 -34.40 -15.88 26.55
N ALA A 441 -34.19 -15.41 25.33
CA ALA A 441 -33.93 -16.26 24.17
C ALA A 441 -32.96 -15.62 23.17
N ILE A 442 -32.24 -16.47 22.43
CA ILE A 442 -31.39 -16.05 21.31
C ILE A 442 -32.28 -15.77 20.09
N ILE A 443 -32.22 -14.55 19.60
CA ILE A 443 -33.01 -14.09 18.46
C ILE A 443 -32.28 -14.32 17.14
N GLU A 444 -30.98 -14.05 17.11
CA GLU A 444 -30.16 -14.11 15.90
C GLU A 444 -28.68 -14.31 16.23
N VAL A 445 -27.93 -14.93 15.30
CA VAL A 445 -26.47 -15.01 15.34
C VAL A 445 -25.94 -14.43 14.04
N ASN A 446 -25.04 -13.44 14.14
CA ASN A 446 -24.55 -12.65 13.03
C ASN A 446 -23.05 -12.93 12.78
N ALA A 447 -22.69 -13.21 11.52
CA ALA A 447 -21.30 -13.48 11.12
C ALA A 447 -20.43 -12.22 10.94
N ALA A 448 -21.05 -11.05 10.73
CA ALA A 448 -20.35 -9.77 10.56
C ALA A 448 -20.81 -8.75 11.61
N PRO A 449 -20.58 -8.98 12.91
CA PRO A 449 -21.05 -8.07 13.95
C PRO A 449 -20.42 -6.67 13.83
N GLY A 450 -21.20 -5.63 14.10
CA GLY A 450 -20.71 -4.26 14.19
C GLY A 450 -19.98 -4.01 15.51
N PHE A 451 -18.82 -3.37 15.48
CA PHE A 451 -18.02 -3.10 16.70
C PHE A 451 -18.37 -1.77 17.38
N ARG A 452 -19.02 -0.84 16.67
CA ARG A 452 -19.29 0.53 17.11
C ARG A 452 -19.92 0.61 18.51
N MET A 453 -20.90 -0.25 18.80
CA MET A 453 -21.62 -0.27 20.08
C MET A 453 -20.75 -0.71 21.27
N HIS A 454 -19.66 -1.44 21.03
CA HIS A 454 -18.72 -1.87 22.06
C HIS A 454 -17.53 -0.91 22.17
N LEU A 455 -17.07 -0.35 21.05
CA LEU A 455 -15.95 0.60 21.00
C LEU A 455 -16.31 1.95 21.63
N ALA A 456 -17.55 2.41 21.46
CA ALA A 456 -17.99 3.71 21.94
C ALA A 456 -19.47 3.67 22.37
N PRO A 457 -19.77 3.00 23.49
CA PRO A 457 -21.13 2.98 24.03
C PRO A 457 -21.54 4.38 24.52
N SER A 458 -22.85 4.64 24.54
CA SER A 458 -23.42 5.88 25.07
C SER A 458 -23.29 5.96 26.59
N GLU A 459 -23.35 4.81 27.26
CA GLU A 459 -23.13 4.65 28.71
C GLU A 459 -22.28 3.40 29.00
N GLY A 460 -21.50 3.43 30.08
CA GLY A 460 -20.60 2.33 30.46
C GLY A 460 -19.20 2.43 29.85
N LEU A 461 -18.42 1.34 29.92
CA LEU A 461 -17.00 1.34 29.56
C LEU A 461 -16.79 0.97 28.09
N PRO A 462 -16.05 1.80 27.31
CA PRO A 462 -15.53 1.40 26.01
C PRO A 462 -14.68 0.12 26.06
N ARG A 463 -14.92 -0.82 25.14
CA ARG A 463 -14.16 -2.08 25.02
C ARG A 463 -13.38 -2.10 23.71
N ASN A 464 -12.05 -2.25 23.77
CA ASN A 464 -11.23 -2.47 22.57
C ASN A 464 -11.44 -3.90 22.04
N VAL A 465 -12.52 -4.09 21.30
CA VAL A 465 -12.88 -5.39 20.70
C VAL A 465 -12.08 -5.70 19.43
N ALA A 466 -11.33 -4.72 18.89
CA ALA A 466 -10.43 -4.94 17.75
C ALA A 466 -9.17 -5.73 18.16
N ALA A 467 -8.64 -5.48 19.37
CA ALA A 467 -7.45 -6.16 19.88
C ALA A 467 -7.56 -7.70 19.86
N PRO A 468 -8.64 -8.32 20.39
CA PRO A 468 -8.82 -9.77 20.32
C PRO A 468 -8.89 -10.34 18.90
N VAL A 469 -9.39 -9.58 17.91
CA VAL A 469 -9.38 -10.02 16.50
C VAL A 469 -7.94 -10.08 16.00
N VAL A 470 -7.13 -9.04 16.27
CA VAL A 470 -5.74 -9.01 15.85
C VAL A 470 -4.91 -10.07 16.59
N ASP A 471 -5.19 -10.33 17.87
CA ASP A 471 -4.57 -11.43 18.64
C ASP A 471 -4.88 -12.80 18.04
N MET A 472 -6.12 -13.01 17.58
CA MET A 472 -6.53 -14.25 16.92
C MET A 472 -5.83 -14.44 15.57
N LEU A 473 -5.71 -13.38 14.77
CA LEU A 473 -5.07 -13.44 13.45
C LEU A 473 -3.53 -13.55 13.56
N TYR A 474 -2.95 -12.87 14.54
CA TYR A 474 -1.52 -12.83 14.85
C TYR A 474 -1.25 -13.14 16.33
N PRO A 475 -1.30 -14.43 16.71
CA PRO A 475 -0.88 -14.86 18.04
C PRO A 475 0.57 -14.48 18.33
N GLN A 476 0.93 -14.39 19.61
CA GLN A 476 2.27 -14.01 20.04
C GLN A 476 3.35 -14.84 19.35
N GLY A 477 4.31 -14.16 18.72
CA GLY A 477 5.41 -14.78 17.99
C GLY A 477 5.12 -15.11 16.52
N LYS A 478 3.86 -15.05 16.07
CA LYS A 478 3.54 -15.23 14.64
C LYS A 478 4.05 -14.02 13.83
N PRO A 479 4.88 -14.22 12.80
CA PRO A 479 5.32 -13.13 11.94
C PRO A 479 4.13 -12.59 11.12
N PHE A 480 4.17 -11.29 10.83
CA PHE A 480 3.18 -10.63 9.97
C PHE A 480 3.78 -10.13 8.64
N THR A 481 5.10 -10.00 8.55
CA THR A 481 5.80 -9.72 7.29
C THR A 481 6.67 -10.89 6.89
N ILE A 482 6.96 -10.97 5.59
CA ILE A 482 8.10 -11.74 5.08
C ILE A 482 9.38 -10.89 5.12
N PRO A 483 10.57 -11.50 5.10
CA PRO A 483 11.83 -10.79 4.89
C PRO A 483 11.84 -10.02 3.58
N ILE A 484 12.41 -8.82 3.58
CA ILE A 484 12.56 -7.97 2.40
C ILE A 484 14.01 -7.51 2.26
N ILE A 485 14.63 -7.81 1.12
CA ILE A 485 15.88 -7.20 0.68
C ILE A 485 15.58 -6.24 -0.47
N ALA A 486 15.84 -4.95 -0.28
CA ALA A 486 15.60 -3.93 -1.30
C ALA A 486 16.92 -3.45 -1.92
N VAL A 487 17.01 -3.45 -3.24
CA VAL A 487 18.23 -3.11 -3.98
C VAL A 487 18.02 -1.83 -4.79
N THR A 488 18.88 -0.84 -4.59
CA THR A 488 18.91 0.40 -5.36
C THR A 488 20.34 0.74 -5.80
N GLY A 489 20.47 1.72 -6.69
CA GLY A 489 21.74 2.11 -7.31
C GLY A 489 21.58 2.56 -8.76
N THR A 490 22.63 3.09 -9.37
CA THR A 490 22.60 3.47 -10.80
C THR A 490 22.74 2.22 -11.65
N ASN A 491 23.85 1.50 -11.52
CA ASN A 491 24.15 0.27 -12.26
C ASN A 491 24.19 -0.95 -11.33
N GLY A 492 24.04 -2.16 -11.87
CA GLY A 492 24.19 -3.42 -11.11
C GLY A 492 22.97 -3.89 -10.29
N LYS A 493 21.91 -3.07 -10.20
CA LYS A 493 20.68 -3.41 -9.46
C LYS A 493 20.08 -4.75 -9.88
N THR A 494 19.74 -4.90 -11.15
CA THR A 494 19.08 -6.09 -11.69
C THR A 494 19.90 -7.36 -11.47
N THR A 495 21.21 -7.31 -11.75
CA THR A 495 22.10 -8.43 -11.52
C THR A 495 22.19 -8.79 -10.03
N THR A 496 22.34 -7.78 -9.16
CA THR A 496 22.39 -7.98 -7.69
C THR A 496 21.09 -8.57 -7.16
N THR A 497 19.92 -8.06 -7.59
CA THR A 497 18.60 -8.62 -7.25
C THR A 497 18.49 -10.07 -7.67
N ARG A 498 18.92 -10.42 -8.89
CA ARG A 498 18.86 -11.79 -9.42
C ARG A 498 19.82 -12.74 -8.69
N LEU A 499 21.02 -12.28 -8.35
CA LEU A 499 21.99 -13.03 -7.52
C LEU A 499 21.42 -13.31 -6.13
N ILE A 500 20.92 -12.29 -5.44
CA ILE A 500 20.30 -12.44 -4.11
C ILE A 500 19.11 -13.39 -4.20
N SER A 501 18.25 -13.22 -5.21
CA SER A 501 17.09 -14.10 -5.42
C SER A 501 17.52 -15.55 -5.66
N HIS A 502 18.59 -15.78 -6.42
CA HIS A 502 19.13 -17.12 -6.66
C HIS A 502 19.70 -17.77 -5.40
N ILE A 503 20.43 -17.01 -4.58
CA ILE A 503 20.94 -17.49 -3.29
C ILE A 503 19.78 -17.85 -2.37
N VAL A 504 18.81 -16.95 -2.21
CA VAL A 504 17.65 -17.16 -1.34
C VAL A 504 16.81 -18.37 -1.79
N LYS A 505 16.58 -18.53 -3.10
CA LYS A 505 15.89 -19.70 -3.67
C LYS A 505 16.64 -21.00 -3.40
N SER A 506 17.96 -20.99 -3.58
CA SER A 506 18.82 -22.17 -3.34
C SER A 506 18.83 -22.60 -1.86
N ASN A 507 18.49 -21.67 -0.96
CA ASN A 507 18.32 -21.91 0.47
C ASN A 507 16.87 -22.28 0.86
N GLY A 508 16.05 -22.72 -0.10
CA GLY A 508 14.75 -23.36 0.15
C GLY A 508 13.54 -22.42 0.25
N TYR A 509 13.73 -21.11 0.09
CA TYR A 509 12.63 -20.14 0.17
C TYR A 509 11.89 -19.98 -1.16
N ARG A 510 10.58 -19.73 -1.07
CA ARG A 510 9.78 -19.23 -2.18
C ARG A 510 9.92 -17.72 -2.36
N VAL A 511 10.79 -17.35 -3.28
CA VAL A 511 11.15 -15.95 -3.54
C VAL A 511 10.24 -15.30 -4.56
N GLY A 512 9.73 -14.12 -4.22
CA GLY A 512 9.17 -13.17 -5.15
C GLY A 512 10.13 -12.01 -5.36
N PHE A 513 10.42 -11.64 -6.61
CA PHE A 513 11.35 -10.56 -6.88
C PHE A 513 10.94 -9.70 -8.08
N THR A 514 11.37 -8.45 -8.06
CA THR A 514 11.09 -7.47 -9.11
C THR A 514 12.39 -7.04 -9.78
N THR A 515 12.40 -6.91 -11.10
CA THR A 515 13.55 -6.42 -11.87
C THR A 515 13.15 -5.39 -12.91
N SER A 516 14.14 -4.82 -13.59
CA SER A 516 13.94 -3.94 -14.75
C SER A 516 13.16 -4.59 -15.91
N ASP A 517 13.07 -5.92 -15.98
CA ASP A 517 12.43 -6.64 -17.09
C ASP A 517 11.14 -7.39 -16.71
N GLY A 518 10.89 -7.64 -15.42
CA GLY A 518 9.66 -8.28 -15.01
C GLY A 518 9.51 -8.60 -13.52
N ILE A 519 8.31 -9.05 -13.16
CA ILE A 519 7.97 -9.59 -11.84
C ILE A 519 8.06 -11.11 -11.91
N TYR A 520 8.76 -11.69 -10.94
CA TYR A 520 9.01 -13.11 -10.89
C TYR A 520 8.57 -13.70 -9.55
N ILE A 521 8.01 -14.91 -9.61
CA ILE A 521 7.91 -15.81 -8.47
C ILE A 521 8.66 -17.08 -8.84
N GLN A 522 9.65 -17.44 -8.03
CA GLN A 522 10.58 -18.52 -8.32
C GLN A 522 11.33 -18.34 -9.66
N ASN A 523 11.01 -19.15 -10.66
CA ASN A 523 11.60 -19.14 -11.99
C ASN A 523 10.60 -18.69 -13.07
N THR A 524 9.40 -18.27 -12.66
CA THR A 524 8.32 -17.88 -13.58
C THR A 524 8.19 -16.37 -13.61
N MET A 525 8.36 -15.78 -14.79
CA MET A 525 8.00 -14.38 -15.04
C MET A 525 6.47 -14.29 -15.13
N LEU A 526 5.86 -13.51 -14.25
CA LEU A 526 4.41 -13.31 -14.21
C LEU A 526 3.97 -12.04 -14.94
N THR A 527 4.86 -11.04 -15.03
CA THR A 527 4.59 -9.78 -15.73
C THR A 527 5.88 -9.28 -16.35
N LYS A 528 5.83 -8.90 -17.63
CA LYS A 528 6.94 -8.31 -18.38
C LYS A 528 6.85 -6.78 -18.34
N GLY A 529 7.98 -6.10 -18.18
CA GLY A 529 8.07 -4.63 -18.22
C GLY A 529 9.01 -4.05 -17.15
N ASP A 530 9.16 -2.73 -17.10
CA ASP A 530 9.87 -2.06 -16.00
C ASP A 530 9.04 -2.16 -14.72
N THR A 531 9.46 -3.07 -13.85
CA THR A 531 8.71 -3.44 -12.63
C THR A 531 9.45 -3.01 -11.36
N THR A 532 10.23 -1.94 -11.44
CA THR A 532 11.06 -1.43 -10.33
C THR A 532 10.35 -0.41 -9.42
N GLY A 533 9.01 -0.43 -9.42
CA GLY A 533 8.14 0.52 -8.72
C GLY A 533 7.24 -0.11 -7.64
N PRO A 534 6.49 0.73 -6.90
CA PRO A 534 5.71 0.28 -5.74
C PRO A 534 4.58 -0.70 -6.08
N ILE A 535 3.92 -0.55 -7.23
CA ILE A 535 2.87 -1.47 -7.69
C ILE A 535 3.43 -2.90 -7.81
N SER A 536 4.64 -3.02 -8.36
CA SER A 536 5.31 -4.31 -8.55
C SER A 536 5.77 -4.91 -7.22
N ALA A 537 6.25 -4.08 -6.30
CA ALA A 537 6.55 -4.52 -4.94
C ALA A 537 5.27 -5.03 -4.25
N GLU A 538 4.18 -4.28 -4.31
CA GLU A 538 2.89 -4.71 -3.74
C GLU A 538 2.36 -6.01 -4.38
N PHE A 539 2.58 -6.22 -5.68
CA PHE A 539 2.22 -7.49 -6.34
C PHE A 539 2.85 -8.68 -5.62
N ILE A 540 4.17 -8.61 -5.35
CA ILE A 540 4.90 -9.65 -4.60
C ILE A 540 4.38 -9.76 -3.16
N LEU A 541 4.16 -8.64 -2.48
CA LEU A 541 3.74 -8.63 -1.07
C LEU A 541 2.29 -9.11 -0.86
N LYS A 542 1.45 -9.06 -1.90
CA LYS A 542 0.07 -9.60 -1.91
C LYS A 542 0.00 -11.09 -2.22
N ASP A 543 1.06 -11.68 -2.76
CA ASP A 543 1.05 -13.09 -3.15
C ASP A 543 1.20 -14.01 -1.92
N PRO A 544 0.22 -14.88 -1.61
CA PRO A 544 0.23 -15.73 -0.41
C PRO A 544 1.26 -16.86 -0.45
N THR A 545 1.93 -17.06 -1.57
CA THR A 545 2.93 -18.11 -1.74
C THR A 545 4.35 -17.60 -1.53
N VAL A 546 4.57 -16.30 -1.48
CA VAL A 546 5.90 -15.71 -1.33
C VAL A 546 6.31 -15.74 0.15
N GLU A 547 7.49 -16.29 0.42
CA GLU A 547 8.10 -16.38 1.74
C GLU A 547 9.21 -15.36 1.94
N PHE A 548 9.77 -14.81 0.85
CA PHE A 548 10.87 -13.86 0.86
C PHE A 548 10.77 -12.92 -0.34
N ALA A 549 10.93 -11.61 -0.13
CA ALA A 549 10.92 -10.62 -1.21
C ALA A 549 12.31 -10.03 -1.50
N VAL A 550 12.70 -9.96 -2.78
CA VAL A 550 13.89 -9.24 -3.23
C VAL A 550 13.48 -8.16 -4.24
N LEU A 551 13.54 -6.89 -3.84
CA LEU A 551 12.86 -5.81 -4.56
C LEU A 551 13.87 -4.86 -5.20
N GLU A 552 13.97 -4.89 -6.53
CA GLU A 552 14.68 -3.83 -7.26
C GLU A 552 13.87 -2.53 -7.18
N THR A 553 14.50 -1.47 -6.66
CA THR A 553 13.87 -0.16 -6.46
C THR A 553 14.63 0.92 -7.22
N ALA A 554 14.06 1.38 -8.33
CA ALA A 554 14.67 2.43 -9.15
C ALA A 554 14.21 3.84 -8.74
N ARG A 555 14.96 4.87 -9.16
CA ARG A 555 14.65 6.28 -8.87
C ARG A 555 13.24 6.66 -9.32
N GLY A 556 12.81 6.17 -10.48
CA GLY A 556 11.52 6.50 -11.07
C GLY A 556 10.35 6.04 -10.20
N GLY A 557 10.43 4.82 -9.64
CA GLY A 557 9.42 4.30 -8.72
C GLY A 557 9.30 5.16 -7.46
N ILE A 558 10.45 5.49 -6.84
CA ILE A 558 10.52 6.30 -5.62
C ILE A 558 9.91 7.69 -5.85
N LEU A 559 10.27 8.37 -6.94
CA LEU A 559 9.79 9.72 -7.25
C LEU A 559 8.31 9.78 -7.62
N ARG A 560 7.77 8.73 -8.26
CA ARG A 560 6.36 8.71 -8.69
C ARG A 560 5.38 8.42 -7.56
N SER A 561 5.76 7.54 -6.63
CA SER A 561 4.78 7.01 -5.66
C SER A 561 5.38 6.58 -4.31
N GLY A 562 6.69 6.75 -4.10
CA GLY A 562 7.39 6.22 -2.93
C GLY A 562 7.70 4.72 -3.03
N LEU A 563 8.11 4.12 -1.92
CA LEU A 563 8.33 2.67 -1.82
C LEU A 563 7.01 1.91 -1.69
N GLY A 564 6.96 0.68 -2.24
CA GLY A 564 5.78 -0.21 -2.11
C GLY A 564 5.74 -1.01 -0.82
N PHE A 565 6.65 -0.72 0.12
CA PHE A 565 6.75 -1.37 1.42
C PHE A 565 7.08 -0.35 2.50
N GLY A 566 6.68 -0.65 3.74
CA GLY A 566 6.92 0.26 4.87
C GLY A 566 8.36 0.25 5.38
N GLN A 567 8.96 -0.94 5.50
CA GLN A 567 10.34 -1.14 5.94
C GLN A 567 10.92 -2.41 5.30
N CYS A 568 12.25 -2.48 5.15
CA CYS A 568 12.95 -3.70 4.72
C CYS A 568 13.99 -4.16 5.76
N ASP A 569 14.39 -5.42 5.67
CA ASP A 569 15.40 -6.02 6.54
C ASP A 569 16.81 -5.64 6.11
N ILE A 570 17.03 -5.60 4.78
CA ILE A 570 18.31 -5.16 4.20
C ILE A 570 18.05 -4.19 3.05
N GLY A 571 18.78 -3.08 3.05
CA GLY A 571 18.84 -2.13 1.94
C GLY A 571 20.22 -2.16 1.30
N VAL A 572 20.30 -2.41 0.00
CA VAL A 572 21.55 -2.47 -0.76
C VAL A 572 21.64 -1.26 -1.68
N LEU A 573 22.73 -0.50 -1.59
CA LEU A 573 23.09 0.56 -2.53
C LEU A 573 24.34 0.13 -3.31
N THR A 574 24.16 -0.18 -4.60
CA THR A 574 25.26 -0.67 -5.44
C THR A 574 26.25 0.42 -5.83
N ASN A 575 25.76 1.58 -6.28
CA ASN A 575 26.56 2.76 -6.65
C ASN A 575 25.67 3.97 -6.98
N ILE A 576 26.28 5.16 -7.03
CA ILE A 576 25.66 6.42 -7.43
C ILE A 576 26.49 7.05 -8.57
N LYS A 577 26.05 6.78 -9.80
CA LYS A 577 26.67 7.30 -11.03
C LYS A 577 25.69 8.17 -11.81
N GLU A 578 26.23 8.97 -12.73
CA GLU A 578 25.44 9.87 -13.57
C GLU A 578 24.50 9.08 -14.46
N ASP A 579 23.20 9.31 -14.27
CA ASP A 579 22.16 8.67 -15.06
C ASP A 579 20.85 9.45 -14.90
N HIS A 580 20.22 9.80 -16.02
CA HIS A 580 19.01 10.60 -16.08
C HIS A 580 19.06 11.93 -15.29
N LEU A 581 20.21 12.62 -15.30
CA LEU A 581 20.33 13.96 -14.75
C LEU A 581 19.60 14.97 -15.66
N GLY A 582 19.02 16.00 -15.05
CA GLY A 582 18.17 17.00 -15.72
C GLY A 582 16.67 16.66 -15.76
N MET A 583 16.23 15.60 -15.06
CA MET A 583 14.85 15.13 -15.10
C MET A 583 14.23 14.97 -13.72
N ASN A 584 12.93 15.31 -13.62
CA ASN A 584 12.14 15.15 -12.39
C ASN A 584 12.85 15.72 -11.16
N ASP A 585 13.41 16.94 -11.31
CA ASP A 585 14.14 17.70 -10.30
C ASP A 585 15.46 17.06 -9.81
N ILE A 586 16.00 16.08 -10.55
CA ILE A 586 17.31 15.48 -10.29
C ILE A 586 18.33 16.05 -11.27
N HIS A 587 19.24 16.90 -10.81
CA HIS A 587 20.22 17.54 -11.71
C HIS A 587 21.66 17.18 -11.40
N ASN A 588 21.94 16.63 -10.23
CA ASN A 588 23.28 16.22 -9.85
C ASN A 588 23.24 14.95 -9.00
N LEU A 589 24.42 14.40 -8.72
CA LEU A 589 24.56 13.18 -7.94
C LEU A 589 24.10 13.33 -6.48
N LYS A 590 24.11 14.52 -5.89
CA LYS A 590 23.57 14.75 -4.55
C LYS A 590 22.05 14.58 -4.53
N ASP A 591 21.36 15.12 -5.52
CA ASP A 591 19.91 14.94 -5.70
C ASP A 591 19.58 13.44 -5.87
N LEU A 592 20.36 12.73 -6.69
CA LEU A 592 20.20 11.29 -6.90
C LEU A 592 20.46 10.47 -5.63
N THR A 593 21.46 10.87 -4.84
CA THR A 593 21.78 10.27 -3.53
C THR A 593 20.58 10.37 -2.59
N LYS A 594 19.94 11.55 -2.51
CA LYS A 594 18.76 11.77 -1.67
C LYS A 594 17.60 10.83 -2.04
N VAL A 595 17.36 10.60 -3.33
CA VAL A 595 16.31 9.68 -3.79
C VAL A 595 16.63 8.24 -3.39
N LYS A 596 17.85 7.77 -3.68
CA LYS A 596 18.25 6.38 -3.38
C LYS A 596 18.32 6.11 -1.88
N ARG A 597 18.69 7.12 -1.09
CA ARG A 597 18.73 7.05 0.38
C ARG A 597 17.37 6.70 1.00
N VAL A 598 16.24 6.97 0.33
CA VAL A 598 14.91 6.55 0.80
C VAL A 598 14.84 5.04 1.10
N VAL A 599 15.51 4.20 0.30
CA VAL A 599 15.58 2.75 0.56
C VAL A 599 16.35 2.46 1.84
N LEU A 600 17.49 3.11 2.04
CA LEU A 600 18.37 2.91 3.19
C LEU A 600 17.75 3.44 4.49
N ASP A 601 17.10 4.61 4.45
CA ASP A 601 16.40 5.16 5.61
C ASP A 601 15.15 4.33 5.99
N SER A 602 14.66 3.48 5.08
CA SER A 602 13.54 2.55 5.30
C SER A 602 13.98 1.18 5.84
N VAL A 603 15.28 0.97 6.08
CA VAL A 603 15.78 -0.25 6.72
C VAL A 603 15.38 -0.27 8.20
N LYS A 604 14.96 -1.43 8.70
CA LYS A 604 14.67 -1.64 10.14
C LYS A 604 15.91 -1.26 10.97
N LYS A 605 15.72 -0.74 12.18
CA LYS A 605 16.83 -0.42 13.10
C LYS A 605 17.74 -1.63 13.38
N SER A 606 17.15 -2.82 13.46
CA SER A 606 17.86 -4.10 13.63
C SER A 606 18.39 -4.70 12.32
N GLY A 607 18.03 -4.11 11.18
CA GLY A 607 18.44 -4.55 9.84
C GLY A 607 19.79 -3.97 9.42
N TRP A 608 20.10 -4.10 8.13
CA TRP A 608 21.40 -3.73 7.56
C TRP A 608 21.30 -2.87 6.30
N SER A 609 22.13 -1.84 6.22
CA SER A 609 22.43 -1.11 5.00
C SER A 609 23.77 -1.58 4.44
N VAL A 610 23.76 -2.04 3.19
CA VAL A 610 24.94 -2.55 2.46
C VAL A 610 25.33 -1.51 1.41
N LEU A 611 26.54 -0.95 1.53
CA LEU A 611 27.01 0.15 0.69
C LEU A 611 28.34 -0.18 0.00
N ASN A 612 28.53 0.36 -1.21
CA ASN A 612 29.81 0.26 -1.92
C ASN A 612 30.82 1.29 -1.38
N ALA A 613 31.96 0.83 -0.87
CA ALA A 613 33.03 1.66 -0.30
C ALA A 613 33.87 2.41 -1.35
N GLU A 614 33.74 2.07 -2.63
CA GLU A 614 34.37 2.78 -3.75
C GLU A 614 33.52 3.94 -4.25
N ASP A 615 32.26 4.01 -3.81
CA ASP A 615 31.34 5.08 -4.18
C ASP A 615 31.35 6.19 -3.13
N GLU A 616 31.97 7.32 -3.46
CA GLU A 616 32.12 8.47 -2.57
C GLU A 616 30.77 8.96 -2.02
N TYR A 617 29.72 8.99 -2.85
CA TYR A 617 28.39 9.44 -2.43
C TYR A 617 27.71 8.48 -1.44
N SER A 618 27.94 7.18 -1.60
CA SER A 618 27.53 6.16 -0.64
C SER A 618 28.24 6.34 0.70
N MET A 619 29.54 6.65 0.68
CA MET A 619 30.30 6.89 1.91
C MET A 619 29.91 8.21 2.60
N ARG A 620 29.50 9.24 1.87
CA ARG A 620 29.02 10.51 2.45
C ARG A 620 27.79 10.37 3.34
N ILE A 621 26.93 9.38 3.11
CA ILE A 621 25.69 9.18 3.87
C ILE A 621 25.83 8.14 5.00
N ILE A 622 27.01 7.53 5.15
CA ILE A 622 27.19 6.32 5.97
C ILE A 622 26.87 6.52 7.46
N ASN A 623 27.15 7.71 8.00
CA ASN A 623 26.97 8.03 9.42
C ASN A 623 25.54 8.48 9.75
N ASP A 624 24.71 8.77 8.75
CA ASP A 624 23.36 9.29 8.95
C ASP A 624 22.27 8.21 8.85
N LEU A 625 22.66 6.95 8.63
CA LEU A 625 21.72 5.85 8.43
C LEU A 625 21.17 5.33 9.78
N PRO A 626 19.87 4.99 9.86
CA PRO A 626 19.23 4.58 11.11
C PRO A 626 19.47 3.11 11.50
N SER A 627 20.11 2.33 10.62
CA SER A 627 20.32 0.88 10.68
C SER A 627 21.80 0.53 10.91
N ASN A 628 22.10 -0.75 11.10
CA ASN A 628 23.48 -1.21 11.05
C ASN A 628 24.04 -1.04 9.63
N VAL A 629 25.34 -0.75 9.50
CA VAL A 629 25.95 -0.56 8.17
C VAL A 629 27.12 -1.51 7.97
N ALA A 630 27.13 -2.14 6.80
CA ALA A 630 28.21 -2.96 6.27
C ALA A 630 28.60 -2.48 4.87
N ILE A 631 29.86 -2.68 4.49
CA ILE A 631 30.38 -2.14 3.23
C ILE A 631 31.13 -3.20 2.42
N PHE A 632 31.19 -3.00 1.11
CA PHE A 632 31.96 -3.85 0.20
C PHE A 632 32.89 -3.07 -0.73
N SER A 633 33.95 -3.70 -1.23
CA SER A 633 34.92 -3.09 -2.17
C SER A 633 35.68 -4.14 -2.96
N LEU A 634 36.11 -3.81 -4.18
CA LEU A 634 37.07 -4.59 -4.94
C LEU A 634 38.50 -4.46 -4.41
N ASP A 635 38.78 -3.47 -3.55
CA ASP A 635 40.08 -3.26 -2.92
C ASP A 635 40.01 -3.49 -1.40
N GLU A 636 40.69 -4.55 -0.92
CA GLU A 636 40.76 -4.81 0.52
C GLU A 636 41.55 -3.75 1.31
N ASN A 637 42.31 -2.90 0.62
CA ASN A 637 43.12 -1.83 1.19
C ASN A 637 42.41 -0.48 1.22
N ASN A 638 41.18 -0.40 0.70
CA ASN A 638 40.34 0.78 0.77
C ASN A 638 40.27 1.30 2.22
N GLU A 639 40.40 2.62 2.38
CA GLU A 639 40.48 3.26 3.70
C GLU A 639 39.26 2.95 4.59
N TYR A 640 38.06 2.98 4.01
CA TYR A 640 36.82 2.66 4.72
C TYR A 640 36.76 1.20 5.13
N ILE A 641 37.21 0.28 4.26
CA ILE A 641 37.30 -1.16 4.57
C ILE A 641 38.22 -1.40 5.76
N ARG A 642 39.42 -0.83 5.73
CA ARG A 642 40.40 -0.96 6.83
C ARG A 642 39.86 -0.37 8.14
N LYS A 643 39.18 0.77 8.06
CA LYS A 643 38.53 1.41 9.22
C LYS A 643 37.44 0.53 9.80
N PHE A 644 36.51 0.03 8.97
CA PHE A 644 35.41 -0.83 9.41
C PHE A 644 35.92 -2.15 10.01
N ALA A 645 36.93 -2.75 9.37
CA ALA A 645 37.57 -3.95 9.91
C ALA A 645 38.15 -3.68 11.31
N LYS A 646 38.89 -2.59 11.52
CA LYS A 646 39.42 -2.21 12.85
C LYS A 646 38.34 -1.97 13.90
N GLU A 647 37.18 -1.46 13.49
CA GLU A 647 36.00 -1.26 14.35
C GLU A 647 35.22 -2.56 14.64
N GLY A 648 35.67 -3.72 14.14
CA GLY A 648 34.98 -5.00 14.29
C GLY A 648 33.69 -5.12 13.48
N ARG A 649 33.49 -4.23 12.49
CA ARG A 649 32.32 -4.19 11.61
C ARG A 649 32.49 -5.15 10.44
N THR A 650 31.37 -5.63 9.91
CA THR A 650 31.36 -6.59 8.81
C THR A 650 31.60 -5.88 7.47
N THR A 651 32.51 -6.41 6.67
CA THR A 651 32.79 -5.97 5.29
C THR A 651 32.89 -7.15 4.34
N CYS A 652 32.72 -6.92 3.03
CA CYS A 652 32.96 -7.93 1.99
C CYS A 652 33.95 -7.39 0.95
N VAL A 653 35.03 -8.11 0.66
CA VAL A 653 36.08 -7.62 -0.23
C VAL A 653 36.47 -8.64 -1.29
N TYR A 654 36.99 -8.14 -2.41
CA TYR A 654 37.81 -8.94 -3.31
C TYR A 654 39.26 -8.95 -2.81
N GLU A 655 39.79 -10.13 -2.54
CA GLU A 655 41.13 -10.32 -1.98
C GLU A 655 41.76 -11.60 -2.53
N GLU A 656 42.96 -11.51 -3.10
CA GLU A 656 43.72 -12.67 -3.64
C GLU A 656 42.91 -13.60 -4.57
N GLY A 657 41.98 -13.05 -5.35
CA GLY A 657 41.11 -13.85 -6.24
C GLY A 657 39.87 -14.42 -5.56
N TYR A 658 39.59 -14.09 -4.30
CA TYR A 658 38.46 -14.56 -3.52
C TYR A 658 37.47 -13.44 -3.20
N VAL A 659 36.20 -13.84 -3.07
CA VAL A 659 35.19 -13.06 -2.35
C VAL A 659 35.30 -13.42 -0.87
N THR A 660 35.55 -12.42 -0.01
CA THR A 660 35.90 -12.63 1.39
C THR A 660 35.09 -11.73 2.31
N ILE A 661 34.42 -12.32 3.31
CA ILE A 661 33.83 -11.58 4.43
C ILE A 661 34.95 -11.29 5.44
N LYS A 662 35.04 -10.04 5.90
CA LYS A 662 35.94 -9.62 6.97
C LYS A 662 35.15 -9.06 8.15
N LYS A 663 35.56 -9.37 9.38
CA LYS A 663 35.01 -8.81 10.61
C LYS A 663 36.10 -8.76 11.68
N GLY A 664 36.64 -7.58 11.97
CA GLY A 664 37.89 -7.53 12.73
C GLY A 664 39.03 -8.16 11.94
N ASP A 665 39.82 -8.98 12.60
CA ASP A 665 40.90 -9.76 11.99
C ASP A 665 40.41 -11.06 11.33
N TRP A 666 39.13 -11.41 11.50
CA TRP A 666 38.56 -12.61 10.91
C TRP A 666 38.35 -12.41 9.41
N LYS A 667 38.95 -13.30 8.60
CA LYS A 667 38.72 -13.43 7.16
C LYS A 667 38.04 -14.76 6.88
N ILE A 668 36.88 -14.74 6.22
CA ILE A 668 36.15 -15.94 5.80
C ILE A 668 35.94 -15.87 4.28
N ARG A 669 36.63 -16.75 3.55
CA ARG A 669 36.54 -16.83 2.08
C ARG A 669 35.27 -17.56 1.68
N ILE A 670 34.41 -16.90 0.90
CA ILE A 670 33.20 -17.49 0.31
C ILE A 670 33.60 -18.40 -0.84
N GLY A 671 34.42 -17.92 -1.77
CA GLY A 671 34.87 -18.71 -2.90
C GLY A 671 35.78 -17.91 -3.83
N LYS A 672 36.45 -18.62 -4.73
CA LYS A 672 37.28 -17.97 -5.76
C LYS A 672 36.36 -17.32 -6.78
N VAL A 673 36.67 -16.08 -7.15
CA VAL A 673 35.94 -15.32 -8.18
C VAL A 673 35.86 -16.12 -9.48
N LYS A 674 36.95 -16.77 -9.90
CA LYS A 674 36.98 -17.58 -11.11
C LYS A 674 35.99 -18.76 -11.12
N ASP A 675 35.57 -19.23 -9.94
CA ASP A 675 34.60 -20.32 -9.81
C ASP A 675 33.15 -19.81 -9.93
N PHE A 676 32.93 -18.49 -9.99
CA PHE A 676 31.62 -17.87 -10.14
C PHE A 676 31.42 -17.43 -11.61
N PRO A 677 30.58 -18.13 -12.40
CA PRO A 677 30.48 -17.92 -13.84
C PRO A 677 30.16 -16.47 -14.25
N ILE A 678 29.31 -15.78 -13.48
CA ILE A 678 28.92 -14.38 -13.70
C ILE A 678 30.10 -13.40 -13.76
N THR A 679 31.24 -13.75 -13.17
CA THR A 679 32.43 -12.90 -13.12
C THR A 679 33.31 -13.01 -14.37
N MET A 680 32.98 -13.94 -15.29
CA MET A 680 33.74 -14.23 -16.50
C MET A 680 35.22 -14.53 -16.18
N GLU A 681 35.46 -15.54 -15.34
CA GLU A 681 36.81 -15.91 -14.86
C GLU A 681 37.53 -14.77 -14.12
N GLY A 682 36.78 -13.83 -13.54
CA GLY A 682 37.30 -12.62 -12.89
C GLY A 682 37.64 -11.47 -13.84
N LYS A 683 37.35 -11.59 -15.15
CA LYS A 683 37.59 -10.52 -16.14
C LYS A 683 36.57 -9.38 -16.04
N ALA A 684 35.37 -9.64 -15.50
CA ALA A 684 34.31 -8.64 -15.36
C ALA A 684 34.26 -8.07 -13.93
N LYS A 685 35.08 -7.05 -13.62
CA LYS A 685 35.17 -6.47 -12.26
C LYS A 685 33.85 -5.96 -11.71
N PHE A 686 33.04 -5.29 -12.53
CA PHE A 686 31.72 -4.81 -12.11
C PHE A 686 30.74 -5.94 -11.75
N MET A 687 30.97 -7.16 -12.27
CA MET A 687 30.21 -8.34 -11.83
C MET A 687 30.73 -8.89 -10.50
N ILE A 688 32.04 -8.79 -10.23
CA ILE A 688 32.59 -9.08 -8.90
C ILE A 688 31.96 -8.14 -7.87
N ASP A 689 31.84 -6.85 -8.17
CA ASP A 689 31.20 -5.85 -7.30
C ASP A 689 29.75 -6.24 -6.93
N ASN A 690 28.95 -6.65 -7.92
CA ASN A 690 27.59 -7.17 -7.69
C ASN A 690 27.59 -8.45 -6.84
N VAL A 691 28.56 -9.35 -7.04
CA VAL A 691 28.71 -10.57 -6.25
C VAL A 691 29.08 -10.22 -4.79
N LEU A 692 29.94 -9.24 -4.55
CA LEU A 692 30.29 -8.78 -3.21
C LEU A 692 29.06 -8.22 -2.49
N ALA A 693 28.27 -7.38 -3.17
CA ALA A 693 27.04 -6.80 -2.64
C ALA A 693 26.00 -7.88 -2.28
N ALA A 694 25.74 -8.82 -3.21
CA ALA A 694 24.80 -9.91 -3.02
C ALA A 694 25.23 -10.86 -1.88
N SER A 695 26.52 -11.21 -1.86
CA SER A 695 27.11 -12.06 -0.82
C SER A 695 27.01 -11.43 0.55
N LEU A 696 27.34 -10.14 0.67
CA LEU A 696 27.28 -9.42 1.94
C LEU A 696 25.84 -9.32 2.44
N ALA A 697 24.89 -8.97 1.58
CA ALA A 697 23.47 -8.92 1.94
C ALA A 697 22.96 -10.29 2.44
N CYS A 698 23.26 -11.37 1.72
CA CYS A 698 22.83 -12.72 2.08
C CYS A 698 23.48 -13.21 3.39
N TYR A 699 24.77 -12.93 3.58
CA TYR A 699 25.48 -13.26 4.81
C TYR A 699 24.90 -12.51 6.02
N LEU A 700 24.60 -11.22 5.88
CA LEU A 700 24.01 -10.41 6.95
C LEU A 700 22.58 -10.80 7.30
N TYR A 701 21.82 -11.34 6.34
CA TYR A 701 20.52 -11.95 6.60
C TYR A 701 20.66 -13.22 7.47
N GLY A 702 21.73 -13.99 7.25
CA GLY A 702 22.06 -15.18 8.04
C GLY A 702 22.31 -16.46 7.24
N PHE A 703 22.44 -16.37 5.90
CA PHE A 703 22.80 -17.55 5.10
C PHE A 703 24.24 -17.98 5.33
N GLY A 704 24.47 -19.30 5.32
CA GLY A 704 25.79 -19.89 5.47
C GLY A 704 26.73 -19.54 4.31
N ILE A 705 28.03 -19.49 4.61
CA ILE A 705 29.07 -19.19 3.62
C ILE A 705 29.09 -20.22 2.48
N GLU A 706 28.93 -21.50 2.82
CA GLU A 706 28.89 -22.58 1.84
C GLU A 706 27.64 -22.48 0.95
N ASP A 707 26.49 -22.14 1.52
CA ASP A 707 25.24 -21.96 0.76
C ASP A 707 25.36 -20.81 -0.24
N ILE A 708 25.94 -19.69 0.18
CA ILE A 708 26.22 -18.54 -0.69
C ILE A 708 27.18 -18.97 -1.81
N SER A 709 28.28 -19.63 -1.46
CA SER A 709 29.29 -20.09 -2.43
C SER A 709 28.72 -21.04 -3.48
N ASN A 710 27.98 -22.05 -3.04
CA ASN A 710 27.34 -23.05 -3.92
C ASN A 710 26.30 -22.40 -4.85
N SER A 711 25.52 -21.46 -4.32
CA SER A 711 24.55 -20.69 -5.11
C SER A 711 25.25 -19.86 -6.20
N LEU A 712 26.34 -19.17 -5.87
CA LEU A 712 27.09 -18.36 -6.83
C LEU A 712 27.73 -19.20 -7.94
N ARG A 713 28.21 -20.41 -7.64
CA ARG A 713 28.79 -21.35 -8.63
C ARG A 713 27.77 -21.82 -9.67
N THR A 714 26.49 -21.84 -9.33
CA THR A 714 25.41 -22.30 -10.23
C THR A 714 24.71 -21.16 -10.97
N PHE A 715 25.08 -19.90 -10.70
CA PHE A 715 24.50 -18.74 -11.36
C PHE A 715 25.23 -18.43 -12.68
N ILE A 716 24.65 -18.89 -13.79
CA ILE A 716 25.22 -18.77 -15.13
C ILE A 716 24.73 -17.48 -15.80
N PRO A 717 25.60 -16.65 -16.41
CA PRO A 717 25.22 -15.43 -17.14
C PRO A 717 24.52 -15.74 -18.47
N SER A 718 23.31 -16.30 -18.42
CA SER A 718 22.52 -16.69 -19.59
C SER A 718 21.38 -15.71 -19.88
N ALA A 719 20.78 -15.85 -21.07
CA ALA A 719 19.57 -15.11 -21.46
C ALA A 719 18.39 -15.33 -20.47
N GLN A 720 18.33 -16.48 -19.81
CA GLN A 720 17.27 -16.80 -18.85
C GLN A 720 17.53 -16.17 -17.47
N LEU A 721 18.78 -16.27 -16.97
CA LEU A 721 19.11 -15.84 -15.61
C LEU A 721 19.45 -14.35 -15.55
N THR A 722 20.10 -13.79 -16.56
CA THR A 722 20.51 -12.37 -16.62
C THR A 722 20.32 -11.80 -18.03
N PRO A 723 19.07 -11.74 -18.54
CA PRO A 723 18.78 -11.24 -19.89
C PRO A 723 19.39 -9.85 -20.13
N GLY A 724 20.27 -9.77 -21.11
CA GLY A 724 20.97 -8.56 -21.55
C GLY A 724 21.93 -7.99 -20.53
N ARG A 725 22.45 -8.81 -19.62
CA ARG A 725 23.54 -8.44 -18.71
C ARG A 725 24.69 -9.41 -18.93
N LEU A 726 25.66 -8.97 -19.72
CA LEU A 726 26.87 -9.71 -20.06
C LEU A 726 26.61 -11.08 -20.68
N ASN A 727 25.61 -11.18 -21.57
CA ASN A 727 25.32 -12.44 -22.26
C ASN A 727 26.27 -12.60 -23.45
N VAL A 728 27.20 -13.55 -23.35
CA VAL A 728 28.17 -13.86 -24.41
C VAL A 728 27.75 -15.15 -25.12
N PHE A 729 27.49 -15.04 -26.41
CA PHE A 729 27.19 -16.14 -27.32
C PHE A 729 28.45 -16.46 -28.12
N LYS A 730 28.79 -17.76 -28.18
CA LYS A 730 29.97 -18.25 -28.90
C LYS A 730 29.51 -18.88 -30.21
N PHE A 731 30.09 -18.44 -31.31
CA PHE A 731 30.00 -19.05 -32.65
C PHE A 731 31.34 -19.71 -32.98
N LYS A 732 31.42 -20.40 -34.12
CA LYS A 732 32.66 -21.05 -34.56
C LYS A 732 33.83 -20.07 -34.67
N ASN A 733 33.61 -18.95 -35.35
CA ASN A 733 34.68 -18.02 -35.72
C ASN A 733 34.65 -16.70 -34.93
N PHE A 734 33.57 -16.39 -34.21
CA PHE A 734 33.42 -15.11 -33.52
C PHE A 734 32.56 -15.22 -32.26
N LYS A 735 32.48 -14.15 -31.49
CA LYS A 735 31.65 -14.06 -30.28
C LYS A 735 30.74 -12.83 -30.36
N VAL A 736 29.55 -12.94 -29.77
CA VAL A 736 28.58 -11.85 -29.67
C VAL A 736 28.24 -11.61 -28.20
N LEU A 737 28.47 -10.40 -27.71
CA LEU A 737 28.06 -9.92 -26.41
C LEU A 737 26.81 -9.05 -26.56
N ILE A 738 25.75 -9.35 -25.81
CA ILE A 738 24.58 -8.48 -25.67
C ILE A 738 24.54 -7.93 -24.23
N ASP A 739 24.51 -6.60 -24.10
CA ASP A 739 24.43 -5.91 -22.81
C ASP A 739 23.55 -4.66 -22.84
N PHE A 740 22.96 -4.30 -21.70
CA PHE A 740 22.09 -3.13 -21.49
C PHE A 740 22.82 -1.84 -21.10
N ALA A 741 24.14 -1.76 -21.25
CA ALA A 741 24.88 -0.54 -20.98
C ALA A 741 24.34 0.60 -21.87
N HIS A 742 23.87 1.68 -21.23
CA HIS A 742 23.22 2.82 -21.90
C HIS A 742 23.65 4.18 -21.32
N ASN A 743 24.54 4.18 -20.33
CA ASN A 743 25.11 5.39 -19.72
C ASN A 743 26.64 5.30 -19.73
N PRO A 744 27.36 6.43 -19.56
CA PRO A 744 28.82 6.45 -19.63
C PRO A 744 29.49 5.45 -18.70
N SER A 745 29.04 5.36 -17.44
CA SER A 745 29.61 4.40 -16.47
C SER A 745 29.42 2.94 -16.89
N GLY A 746 28.31 2.61 -17.57
CA GLY A 746 28.10 1.28 -18.14
C GLY A 746 29.04 1.01 -19.31
N TYR A 747 29.23 1.98 -20.20
CA TYR A 747 30.17 1.86 -21.31
C TYR A 747 31.62 1.67 -20.82
N GLU A 748 32.03 2.40 -19.79
CA GLU A 748 33.36 2.24 -19.16
C GLU A 748 33.54 0.84 -18.55
N ALA A 749 32.49 0.28 -17.94
CA ALA A 749 32.53 -1.07 -17.39
C ALA A 749 32.70 -2.14 -18.49
N ILE A 750 32.05 -1.95 -19.64
CA ILE A 750 32.23 -2.81 -20.81
C ILE A 750 33.62 -2.62 -21.43
N GLU A 751 34.12 -1.39 -21.52
CA GLU A 751 35.49 -1.10 -21.98
C GLU A 751 36.54 -1.82 -21.11
N ASP A 752 36.42 -1.77 -19.78
CA ASP A 752 37.33 -2.49 -18.86
C ASP A 752 37.27 -4.01 -19.06
N TYR A 753 36.07 -4.56 -19.27
CA TYR A 753 35.92 -5.98 -19.61
C TYR A 753 36.61 -6.33 -20.94
N LEU A 754 36.34 -5.55 -22.00
CA LEU A 754 36.89 -5.79 -23.34
C LEU A 754 38.42 -5.69 -23.41
N LYS A 755 39.10 -5.00 -22.48
CA LYS A 755 40.57 -5.01 -22.38
C LYS A 755 41.13 -6.40 -22.07
N ASN A 756 40.34 -7.25 -21.41
CA ASN A 756 40.73 -8.59 -20.99
C ASN A 756 40.16 -9.69 -21.89
N VAL A 757 39.49 -9.30 -22.99
CA VAL A 757 38.94 -10.21 -23.99
C VAL A 757 39.91 -10.33 -25.14
N GLU A 758 40.33 -11.56 -25.42
CA GLU A 758 41.10 -11.90 -26.62
C GLU A 758 40.19 -11.82 -27.85
N SER A 759 40.58 -10.97 -28.80
CA SER A 759 39.86 -10.75 -30.07
C SER A 759 40.81 -10.17 -31.12
N THR A 760 40.63 -10.52 -32.37
CA THR A 760 41.33 -9.93 -33.52
C THR A 760 40.76 -8.56 -33.89
N LYS A 761 39.44 -8.39 -33.73
CA LYS A 761 38.68 -7.20 -34.09
C LYS A 761 37.48 -7.03 -33.17
N LYS A 762 37.17 -5.80 -32.77
CA LYS A 762 36.04 -5.45 -31.90
C LYS A 762 35.04 -4.59 -32.64
N ILE A 763 33.82 -5.11 -32.82
CA ILE A 763 32.74 -4.41 -33.50
C ILE A 763 31.70 -4.00 -32.45
N GLY A 764 31.36 -2.71 -32.38
CA GLY A 764 30.35 -2.18 -31.47
C GLY A 764 29.05 -1.86 -32.19
N ILE A 765 27.90 -2.31 -31.68
CA ILE A 765 26.59 -1.83 -32.11
C ILE A 765 26.06 -0.96 -30.97
N ILE A 766 25.91 0.33 -31.23
CA ILE A 766 25.56 1.33 -30.20
C ILE A 766 24.36 2.18 -30.62
N SER A 767 23.74 2.82 -29.64
CA SER A 767 22.66 3.77 -29.84
C SER A 767 22.74 4.87 -28.78
N GLY A 768 22.21 6.04 -29.10
CA GLY A 768 22.02 7.11 -28.14
C GLY A 768 20.62 7.07 -27.56
N VAL A 769 20.49 7.42 -26.28
CA VAL A 769 19.20 7.50 -25.60
C VAL A 769 18.75 8.95 -25.62
N GLY A 770 17.67 9.27 -26.34
CA GLY A 770 17.25 10.66 -26.61
C GLY A 770 16.88 11.50 -25.38
N ASP A 771 16.72 10.87 -24.22
CA ASP A 771 16.39 11.52 -22.95
C ASP A 771 17.61 11.72 -22.04
N ARG A 772 18.83 11.60 -22.59
CA ARG A 772 20.08 11.94 -21.90
C ARG A 772 20.55 13.33 -22.30
N ARG A 773 21.42 13.93 -21.48
CA ARG A 773 22.05 15.22 -21.82
C ARG A 773 23.01 15.02 -22.99
N ASP A 774 23.24 16.08 -23.75
CA ASP A 774 24.16 16.02 -24.90
C ASP A 774 25.56 15.56 -24.50
N GLU A 775 26.05 16.03 -23.36
CA GLU A 775 27.34 15.65 -22.80
C GLU A 775 27.42 14.15 -22.47
N ASP A 776 26.33 13.55 -22.01
CA ASP A 776 26.27 12.11 -21.72
C ASP A 776 26.35 11.29 -23.01
N ILE A 777 25.62 11.71 -24.06
CA ILE A 777 25.61 11.04 -25.37
C ILE A 777 26.99 11.15 -26.03
N ARG A 778 27.60 12.35 -26.02
CA ARG A 778 28.97 12.56 -26.51
C ARG A 778 29.97 11.71 -25.75
N LEU A 779 29.83 11.60 -24.42
CA LEU A 779 30.73 10.79 -23.61
C LEU A 779 30.60 9.29 -23.95
N CYS A 780 29.38 8.77 -24.14
CA CYS A 780 29.18 7.40 -24.63
C CYS A 780 29.87 7.17 -25.98
N GLY A 781 29.71 8.10 -26.94
CA GLY A 781 30.40 8.04 -28.24
C GLY A 781 31.92 8.05 -28.09
N LYS A 782 32.45 8.91 -27.21
CA LYS A 782 33.88 8.95 -26.89
C LYS A 782 34.39 7.64 -26.34
N ILE A 783 33.69 7.02 -25.40
CA ILE A 783 34.07 5.73 -24.82
C ILE A 783 34.01 4.62 -25.88
N ALA A 784 32.95 4.61 -26.71
CA ALA A 784 32.81 3.66 -27.81
C ALA A 784 33.99 3.75 -28.79
N GLY A 785 34.39 4.96 -29.19
CA GLY A 785 35.56 5.19 -30.05
C GLY A 785 36.90 4.74 -29.45
N ARG A 786 37.01 4.61 -28.11
CA ARG A 786 38.21 4.04 -27.49
C ARG A 786 38.25 2.51 -27.56
N MET A 787 37.09 1.86 -27.48
CA MET A 787 36.97 0.40 -27.23
C MET A 787 36.69 -0.46 -28.46
N PHE A 788 36.18 0.11 -29.54
CA PHE A 788 35.85 -0.62 -30.78
C PHE A 788 36.74 -0.20 -31.95
N ASP A 789 36.96 -1.14 -32.88
CA ASP A 789 37.67 -0.92 -34.15
C ASP A 789 36.71 -0.51 -35.27
N HIS A 790 35.44 -0.94 -35.17
CA HIS A 790 34.34 -0.56 -36.05
C HIS A 790 33.05 -0.36 -35.26
N ILE A 791 32.26 0.66 -35.58
CA ILE A 791 31.03 1.02 -34.86
C ILE A 791 29.83 1.11 -35.82
N ILE A 792 28.76 0.40 -35.48
CA ILE A 792 27.46 0.49 -36.15
C ILE A 792 26.51 1.28 -35.24
N ILE A 793 26.04 2.42 -35.74
CA ILE A 793 25.09 3.29 -35.03
C ILE A 793 23.66 2.91 -35.43
N ARG A 794 22.77 2.65 -34.46
CA ARG A 794 21.35 2.31 -34.67
C ARG A 794 20.40 3.27 -33.93
N ASN A 795 19.15 3.42 -34.40
CA ASN A 795 18.20 4.45 -33.94
C ASN A 795 16.71 4.03 -33.82
N GLU A 796 16.38 2.75 -33.82
CA GLU A 796 15.03 2.27 -34.19
C GLU A 796 13.81 2.77 -33.37
N LYS A 797 13.89 3.07 -32.06
CA LYS A 797 12.66 3.17 -31.23
C LYS A 797 12.54 4.27 -30.17
N HIS A 798 13.60 4.98 -29.77
CA HIS A 798 13.56 5.82 -28.56
C HIS A 798 14.20 7.20 -28.70
N LEU A 799 13.74 7.98 -29.67
CA LEU A 799 14.23 9.33 -29.93
C LEU A 799 13.82 10.37 -28.87
N ARG A 800 12.74 10.09 -28.10
CA ARG A 800 12.30 10.84 -26.90
C ARG A 800 12.35 12.38 -27.04
N GLY A 801 11.94 12.88 -28.20
CA GLY A 801 11.84 14.32 -28.50
C GLY A 801 13.00 14.89 -29.31
N ARG A 802 14.03 14.10 -29.62
CA ARG A 802 15.14 14.45 -30.53
C ARG A 802 14.95 13.83 -31.90
N THR A 803 15.72 14.27 -32.89
CA THR A 803 15.82 13.58 -34.19
C THR A 803 16.94 12.54 -34.19
N GLU A 804 16.90 11.60 -35.14
CA GLU A 804 17.99 10.64 -35.33
C GLU A 804 19.31 11.32 -35.67
N GLU A 805 19.25 12.38 -36.47
CA GLU A 805 20.40 13.17 -36.92
C GLU A 805 21.08 13.87 -35.74
N GLU A 806 20.30 14.44 -34.81
CA GLU A 806 20.82 15.06 -33.58
C GLU A 806 21.54 14.03 -32.70
N ILE A 807 20.93 12.86 -32.47
CA ILE A 807 21.54 11.82 -31.63
C ILE A 807 22.81 11.27 -32.28
N ASN A 808 22.76 10.96 -33.57
CA ASN A 808 23.92 10.44 -34.31
C ASN A 808 25.05 11.45 -34.35
N GLY A 809 24.74 12.73 -34.60
CA GLY A 809 25.73 13.81 -34.57
C GLY A 809 26.48 13.85 -33.25
N LEU A 810 25.77 13.79 -32.11
CA LEU A 810 26.38 13.77 -30.78
C LEU A 810 27.26 12.53 -30.54
N ILE A 811 26.84 11.35 -31.00
CA ILE A 811 27.66 10.13 -30.88
C ILE A 811 28.94 10.26 -31.71
N ILE A 812 28.82 10.71 -32.96
CA ILE A 812 29.94 10.88 -33.89
C ILE A 812 30.92 11.93 -33.37
N ASP A 813 30.43 13.09 -32.89
CA ASP A 813 31.26 14.11 -32.22
C ASP A 813 32.08 13.50 -31.07
N GLY A 814 31.41 12.68 -30.25
CA GLY A 814 32.04 11.93 -29.17
C GLY A 814 33.15 11.02 -29.68
N MET A 815 32.86 10.20 -30.69
CA MET A 815 33.81 9.26 -31.29
C MET A 815 35.05 9.96 -31.85
N GLN A 816 34.87 11.08 -32.56
CA GLN A 816 35.98 11.89 -33.09
C GLN A 816 36.88 12.45 -31.96
N SER A 817 36.29 12.74 -30.79
CA SER A 817 37.04 13.19 -29.60
C SER A 817 37.76 12.07 -28.84
N SER A 818 37.65 10.81 -29.27
CA SER A 818 38.24 9.64 -28.58
C SER A 818 39.76 9.54 -28.71
N GLY A 819 40.35 10.24 -29.70
CA GLY A 819 41.78 10.17 -30.02
C GLY A 819 42.15 8.96 -30.88
N LYS A 820 41.18 8.21 -31.40
CA LYS A 820 41.35 7.14 -32.39
C LYS A 820 40.52 7.43 -33.63
N ASP A 821 41.06 7.10 -34.80
CA ASP A 821 40.29 7.09 -36.04
C ASP A 821 39.54 5.75 -36.13
N VAL A 822 38.22 5.80 -35.89
CA VAL A 822 37.36 4.60 -35.83
C VAL A 822 36.38 4.64 -36.97
N SER A 823 36.36 3.57 -37.76
CA SER A 823 35.40 3.41 -38.85
C SER A 823 33.99 3.20 -38.31
N TYR A 824 32.99 3.79 -38.98
CA TYR A 824 31.60 3.66 -38.56
C TYR A 824 30.62 3.70 -39.72
N GLU A 825 29.44 3.13 -39.49
CA GLU A 825 28.29 3.21 -40.37
C GLU A 825 26.98 3.36 -39.57
N THR A 826 25.88 3.64 -40.25
CA THR A 826 24.56 3.77 -39.62
C THR A 826 23.60 2.74 -40.21
N ILE A 827 23.13 1.84 -39.36
CA ILE A 827 22.09 0.85 -39.70
C ILE A 827 20.96 1.03 -38.68
N PRO A 828 19.86 1.72 -39.04
CA PRO A 828 18.87 2.18 -38.08
C PRO A 828 18.21 1.07 -37.24
N LYS A 829 17.94 -0.08 -37.86
CA LYS A 829 17.24 -1.20 -37.24
C LYS A 829 18.20 -2.13 -36.51
N GLU A 830 17.89 -2.47 -35.27
CA GLU A 830 18.74 -3.28 -34.41
C GLU A 830 19.02 -4.66 -34.99
N ILE A 831 17.98 -5.32 -35.50
CA ILE A 831 18.09 -6.66 -36.07
C ILE A 831 18.96 -6.66 -37.33
N ASP A 832 18.84 -5.62 -38.15
CA ASP A 832 19.63 -5.53 -39.39
C ASP A 832 21.08 -5.19 -39.08
N ALA A 833 21.34 -4.32 -38.10
CA ALA A 833 22.67 -4.01 -37.60
C ALA A 833 23.37 -5.26 -37.04
N LEU A 834 22.65 -6.09 -36.28
CA LEU A 834 23.19 -7.31 -35.70
C LEU A 834 23.49 -8.37 -36.77
N LYS A 835 22.59 -8.55 -37.75
CA LYS A 835 22.84 -9.42 -38.91
C LYS A 835 24.04 -8.95 -39.72
N HIS A 836 24.16 -7.64 -39.94
CA HIS A 836 25.26 -7.06 -40.68
C HIS A 836 26.59 -7.31 -39.97
N ALA A 837 26.67 -7.00 -38.67
CA ALA A 837 27.86 -7.23 -37.86
C ALA A 837 28.30 -8.70 -37.86
N MET A 838 27.35 -9.64 -37.76
CA MET A 838 27.64 -11.08 -37.80
C MET A 838 28.08 -11.54 -39.19
N GLY A 839 27.52 -10.95 -40.26
CA GLY A 839 27.89 -11.28 -41.64
C GLY A 839 29.28 -10.79 -42.05
N MET A 840 29.77 -9.70 -41.45
CA MET A 840 31.13 -9.17 -41.68
C MET A 840 32.18 -9.71 -40.68
N ALA A 841 31.79 -10.61 -39.78
CA ALA A 841 32.67 -11.11 -38.74
C ALA A 841 33.79 -11.99 -39.32
N GLU A 842 35.03 -11.58 -39.08
CA GLU A 842 36.24 -12.36 -39.38
C GLU A 842 36.57 -13.30 -38.21
N ASP A 843 37.48 -14.26 -38.42
CA ASP A 843 37.91 -15.16 -37.36
C ASP A 843 38.54 -14.39 -36.17
N GLY A 844 38.11 -14.74 -34.96
CA GLY A 844 38.47 -14.06 -33.71
C GLY A 844 37.73 -12.74 -33.45
N THR A 845 36.73 -12.36 -34.26
CA THR A 845 35.96 -11.12 -34.05
C THR A 845 35.12 -11.18 -32.76
N PHE A 846 35.03 -10.05 -32.05
CA PHE A 846 34.16 -9.89 -30.88
C PHE A 846 33.16 -8.75 -31.11
N ILE A 847 31.90 -9.12 -31.33
CA ILE A 847 30.80 -8.19 -31.55
C ILE A 847 30.17 -7.85 -30.21
N THR A 848 29.93 -6.57 -29.94
CA THR A 848 29.26 -6.10 -28.71
C THR A 848 28.07 -5.24 -29.07
N ALA A 849 26.86 -5.72 -28.77
CA ALA A 849 25.62 -4.98 -28.91
C ALA A 849 25.22 -4.35 -27.58
N LEU A 850 25.28 -3.01 -27.51
CA LEU A 850 24.84 -2.22 -26.38
C LEU A 850 23.43 -1.71 -26.67
N SER A 851 22.43 -2.34 -26.05
CA SER A 851 21.03 -2.11 -26.38
C SER A 851 20.14 -1.73 -25.21
N ASP A 852 19.23 -0.80 -25.47
CA ASP A 852 18.13 -0.43 -24.59
C ASP A 852 16.89 -1.33 -24.79
N VAL A 853 16.93 -2.26 -25.75
CA VAL A 853 15.90 -3.29 -25.99
C VAL A 853 16.58 -4.65 -26.24
N ILE A 854 16.51 -5.56 -25.25
CA ILE A 854 17.33 -6.77 -25.27
C ILE A 854 16.66 -7.96 -25.99
N SER A 855 15.33 -8.10 -25.86
CA SER A 855 14.67 -9.38 -26.16
C SER A 855 14.85 -9.82 -27.60
N ASN A 856 14.71 -8.89 -28.55
CA ASN A 856 14.77 -9.24 -29.97
C ASN A 856 16.20 -9.59 -30.40
N ALA A 857 17.22 -8.95 -29.82
CA ALA A 857 18.62 -9.23 -30.09
C ALA A 857 19.02 -10.63 -29.58
N ILE A 858 18.60 -11.00 -28.36
CA ILE A 858 18.87 -12.32 -27.79
C ILE A 858 18.23 -13.41 -28.64
N ASP A 859 16.94 -13.29 -28.96
CA ASP A 859 16.20 -14.29 -29.72
C ASP A 859 16.87 -14.53 -31.08
N LEU A 860 17.28 -13.45 -31.78
CA LEU A 860 17.98 -13.54 -33.06
C LEU A 860 19.31 -14.29 -32.94
N VAL A 861 20.14 -13.95 -31.95
CA VAL A 861 21.47 -14.57 -31.80
C VAL A 861 21.34 -16.05 -31.44
N GLN A 862 20.35 -16.41 -30.62
CA GLN A 862 20.05 -17.80 -30.30
C GLN A 862 19.57 -18.59 -31.52
N ASP A 863 18.72 -18.02 -32.35
CA ASP A 863 18.27 -18.63 -33.61
C ASP A 863 19.45 -18.91 -34.55
N TYR A 864 20.38 -17.97 -34.69
CA TYR A 864 21.58 -18.15 -35.51
C TYR A 864 22.51 -19.21 -34.93
N GLN A 865 22.71 -19.21 -33.61
CA GLN A 865 23.53 -20.22 -32.93
C GLN A 865 22.94 -21.62 -33.10
N ALA A 866 21.61 -21.77 -33.03
CA ALA A 866 20.92 -23.03 -33.28
C ALA A 866 21.08 -23.52 -34.73
N ARG A 867 21.07 -22.61 -35.72
CA ARG A 867 21.31 -22.96 -37.13
C ARG A 867 22.74 -23.44 -37.38
N GLU A 868 23.74 -22.77 -36.80
CA GLU A 868 25.15 -23.18 -36.94
C GLU A 868 25.40 -24.58 -36.36
N LEU A 869 24.73 -24.93 -35.25
CA LEU A 869 24.76 -26.26 -34.66
C LEU A 869 24.08 -27.32 -35.56
N LEU A 870 22.93 -27.00 -36.16
CA LEU A 870 22.23 -27.91 -37.07
C LEU A 870 22.97 -28.14 -38.40
N GLU A 871 23.79 -27.19 -38.83
CA GLU A 871 24.67 -27.35 -40.00
C GLU A 871 25.86 -28.26 -39.71
N ASP A 872 26.34 -28.32 -38.45
CA ASP A 872 27.39 -29.26 -38.02
C ASP A 872 26.90 -30.71 -37.93
N ASP A 873 25.66 -30.94 -37.47
CA ASP A 873 25.09 -32.29 -37.39
C ASP A 873 24.77 -32.92 -38.76
N ARG A 874 24.91 -32.15 -39.86
CA ARG A 874 24.67 -32.57 -41.25
C ARG A 874 25.94 -32.87 -42.05
N ILE A 875 27.11 -32.69 -41.44
CA ILE A 875 28.44 -33.01 -42.01
C ILE A 875 28.98 -34.25 -41.30
#